data_AF-A0A7J4DPH1-F1
#
_entry.id   AF-A0A7J4DPH1-F1
#
_cell.length_a   1.000
_cell.length_b   1.000
_cell.length_c   1.000
_cell.angle_alpha   90.00
_cell.angle_beta   90.00
_cell.angle_gamma   90.00
#
_symmetry.space_group_name_H-M   'P 1'
#
loop_
_entity.id
_entity.type
_entity.pdbx_description
1 polymer ?
#
loop_
_entity_poly.entity_id
_entity_poly.type
_entity_poly.pdbx_seq_one_letter_code
_entity_poly.pdbx_strand_id
1 'polypeptide(L)'
;KSRYRFDKWSGAIESNDRNIELLVDGPKLIYADYILQYKITKIIEPSFIADIITTFNEQWIDSGTELLLETTKKADEYGFMQWIITGSSFDITRTTNPTTITVNEPLTIKIQYDLLPMVNIESVRMPDNGFEGEGSQIWVELLNTELRGGYVIIKTSTSINGLIIGPDQQEIYLAPGESKLFAITMNYTKAGSGSIDITLEKTGSQDNKFKKEFKIFTLNDKREITNIGIALSSKYLQQIDQWMIPNEKVKICSSEILEQSRVGEDESELQKAKVILQFVSNKIQISTDVPMSASMMIEDFGIIGCINTEEKINGDSRTYQILMGSLLRSIDVEVRPVIGVMGTSGDNNQASALINTWIEAKLDEQWVVIDPINNVIETEIVRPINVEEGKSYRQRYSDIPENGGILAAMIYDCITICNVDVSDEYRGTESPAKLGSILFVDGDVEIEVRDSNGNFIANGTLSNYKWFDKDVPLNSNRQIKLILLSEGVDLEYIIMRINGELGKEFEINGMRVINFEPQTKSIKSALISKTSSDFKLVALGEDFIIAEFDLLEFNNQQIEILSTSSVVEHLEQNRLNAIRITTISHSDIDELIILKFSDGILSEMESESSSIVVIINGIESQVEIIDDGVVITIIIDDLQNQNEN
;
A
#
# COMPACT_ATOMS: atom_id res chain seq x y z
N LYS A 1 58.77 17.80 28.40
CA LYS A 1 60.22 17.49 28.49
C LYS A 1 60.75 17.21 27.10
N SER A 2 62.00 17.55 26.79
CA SER A 2 62.67 17.19 25.52
C SER A 2 63.84 16.23 25.78
N ARG A 3 64.25 15.48 24.76
CA ARG A 3 65.46 14.64 24.76
C ARG A 3 66.04 14.59 23.35
N TYR A 4 67.31 14.24 23.22
CA TYR A 4 67.91 13.91 21.94
C TYR A 4 67.95 12.38 21.77
N ARG A 5 67.44 11.87 20.65
CA ARG A 5 67.57 10.47 20.23
C ARG A 5 68.67 10.38 19.19
N PHE A 6 69.56 9.41 19.32
CA PHE A 6 70.51 9.09 18.24
C PHE A 6 69.72 8.72 16.98
N ASP A 7 70.01 9.39 15.88
CA ASP A 7 69.36 9.14 14.59
C ASP A 7 70.24 8.26 13.71
N LYS A 8 71.43 8.75 13.39
CA LYS A 8 72.39 8.04 12.54
C LYS A 8 73.83 8.54 12.74
N TRP A 9 74.76 7.75 12.23
CA TRP A 9 76.12 8.17 11.94
C TRP A 9 76.18 8.78 10.53
N SER A 10 76.95 9.85 10.37
CA SER A 10 77.22 10.47 9.06
C SER A 10 78.69 10.88 8.91
N GLY A 11 79.09 11.30 7.71
CA GLY A 11 80.47 11.66 7.37
C GLY A 11 81.20 10.51 6.68
N ALA A 12 82.25 9.98 7.29
CA ALA A 12 83.04 8.88 6.74
C ALA A 12 82.33 7.51 6.80
N ILE A 13 81.17 7.42 7.46
CA ILE A 13 80.26 6.27 7.46
C ILE A 13 78.82 6.79 7.46
N GLU A 14 77.90 6.05 6.85
CA GLU A 14 76.46 6.26 6.97
C GLU A 14 75.83 5.01 7.58
N SER A 15 75.23 5.14 8.76
CA SER A 15 74.58 4.01 9.42
C SER A 15 73.52 4.48 10.41
N ASN A 16 72.38 3.81 10.41
CA ASN A 16 71.32 4.02 11.41
C ASN A 16 71.55 3.18 12.67
N ASP A 17 72.53 2.27 12.66
CA ASP A 17 72.86 1.46 13.82
C ASP A 17 73.64 2.28 14.84
N ARG A 18 73.14 2.31 16.07
CA ARG A 18 73.80 3.04 17.15
C ARG A 18 75.21 2.51 17.44
N ASN A 19 75.39 1.20 17.34
CA ASN A 19 76.69 0.55 17.50
C ASN A 19 77.16 0.07 16.13
N ILE A 20 78.34 0.51 15.72
CA ILE A 20 78.95 0.15 14.43
C ILE A 20 80.39 -0.31 14.64
N GLU A 21 80.85 -1.21 13.79
CA GLU A 21 82.26 -1.53 13.66
C GLU A 21 82.87 -0.71 12.53
N LEU A 22 84.00 -0.07 12.81
CA LEU A 22 84.67 0.82 11.87
C LEU A 22 86.09 0.32 11.62
N LEU A 23 86.43 0.06 10.35
CA LEU A 23 87.81 -0.18 9.94
C LEU A 23 88.57 1.15 9.90
N VAL A 24 89.64 1.28 10.71
CA VAL A 24 90.46 2.49 10.78
C VAL A 24 91.73 2.31 9.93
N ASP A 25 91.63 2.69 8.65
CA ASP A 25 92.70 2.62 7.64
C ASP A 25 93.34 4.00 7.33
N GLY A 26 92.87 5.06 8.00
CA GLY A 26 93.36 6.43 7.87
C GLY A 26 92.53 7.40 8.72
N PRO A 27 92.83 8.71 8.70
CA PRO A 27 92.02 9.73 9.37
C PRO A 27 90.58 9.73 8.84
N LYS A 28 89.59 9.59 9.73
CA LYS A 28 88.16 9.63 9.41
C LYS A 28 87.45 10.64 10.31
N LEU A 29 86.43 11.31 9.77
CA LEU A 29 85.55 12.21 10.50
C LEU A 29 84.15 11.62 10.48
N ILE A 30 83.60 11.37 11.67
CA ILE A 30 82.31 10.72 11.86
C ILE A 30 81.48 11.60 12.80
N TYR A 31 80.24 11.82 12.43
CA TYR A 31 79.28 12.62 13.19
C TYR A 31 78.19 11.72 13.73
N ALA A 32 77.82 11.91 15.01
CA ALA A 32 76.61 11.36 15.57
C ALA A 32 75.50 12.40 15.38
N ASP A 33 74.55 12.12 14.50
CA ASP A 33 73.39 12.96 14.29
C ASP A 33 72.32 12.59 15.31
N TYR A 34 71.76 13.62 15.94
CA TYR A 34 70.70 13.47 16.93
C TYR A 34 69.47 14.26 16.51
N ILE A 35 68.30 13.63 16.64
CA ILE A 35 67.01 14.30 16.46
C ILE A 35 66.44 14.67 17.83
N LEU A 36 65.93 15.90 17.91
CA LEU A 36 65.20 16.38 19.08
C LEU A 36 63.84 15.69 19.15
N GLN A 37 63.53 15.10 20.30
CA GLN A 37 62.24 14.51 20.62
C GLN A 37 61.54 15.29 21.72
N TYR A 38 60.23 15.43 21.61
CA TYR A 38 59.37 16.00 22.64
C TYR A 38 58.51 14.94 23.30
N LYS A 39 58.37 15.03 24.62
CA LYS A 39 57.50 14.15 25.39
C LYS A 39 56.06 14.61 25.26
N ILE A 40 55.18 13.70 24.86
CA ILE A 40 53.73 13.89 24.88
C ILE A 40 53.17 13.32 26.18
N THR A 41 52.40 14.13 26.90
CA THR A 41 51.65 13.69 28.09
C THR A 41 50.22 13.41 27.66
N LYS A 42 49.76 12.17 27.84
CA LYS A 42 48.38 11.75 27.54
C LYS A 42 47.56 11.70 28.81
N ILE A 43 46.36 12.27 28.79
CA ILE A 43 45.38 12.22 29.87
C ILE A 43 44.04 11.79 29.28
N ILE A 44 43.36 10.82 29.91
CA ILE A 44 41.98 10.43 29.56
C ILE A 44 41.09 10.91 30.68
N GLU A 45 39.99 11.57 30.34
CA GLU A 45 38.97 12.02 31.29
C GLU A 45 37.59 11.51 30.86
N PRO A 46 36.83 10.85 31.76
CA PRO A 46 37.22 10.53 33.14
C PRO A 46 38.32 9.46 33.22
N SER A 47 39.12 9.48 34.28
CA SER A 47 40.32 8.61 34.35
C SER A 47 39.99 7.12 34.51
N PHE A 48 38.81 6.76 35.01
CA PHE A 48 38.44 5.36 35.25
C PHE A 48 38.12 4.59 33.96
N ILE A 49 37.84 5.26 32.84
CA ILE A 49 37.68 4.59 31.54
C ILE A 49 39.01 4.41 30.80
N ALA A 50 40.13 4.89 31.35
CA ALA A 50 41.41 4.91 30.63
C ALA A 50 41.86 3.53 30.12
N ASP A 51 41.54 2.46 30.86
CA ASP A 51 41.96 1.10 30.54
C ASP A 51 41.18 0.48 29.37
N ILE A 52 40.03 1.04 29.01
CA ILE A 52 39.18 0.58 27.89
C ILE A 52 39.26 1.49 26.64
N ILE A 53 40.10 2.54 26.69
CA ILE A 53 40.33 3.45 25.56
C ILE A 53 41.58 3.04 24.79
N THR A 54 41.41 2.87 23.48
CA THR A 54 42.51 2.71 22.51
C THR A 54 42.85 4.08 21.91
N THR A 55 44.13 4.43 21.85
CA THR A 55 44.64 5.69 21.26
C THR A 55 46.16 5.61 21.03
N PHE A 56 46.79 6.71 20.60
CA PHE A 56 48.24 6.76 20.39
C PHE A 56 49.03 6.40 21.66
N ASN A 57 50.10 5.63 21.47
CA ASN A 57 50.91 5.05 22.56
C ASN A 57 52.31 5.65 22.66
N GLU A 58 52.78 6.33 21.62
CA GLU A 58 54.11 6.91 21.59
C GLU A 58 54.22 8.11 22.55
N GLN A 59 55.16 8.01 23.50
CA GLN A 59 55.40 9.07 24.47
C GLN A 59 56.44 10.10 24.03
N TRP A 60 57.27 9.77 23.03
CA TRP A 60 58.38 10.60 22.58
C TRP A 60 58.37 10.67 21.06
N ILE A 61 58.11 11.86 20.54
CA ILE A 61 57.91 12.10 19.11
C ILE A 61 59.02 13.00 18.57
N ASP A 62 59.55 12.69 17.39
CA ASP A 62 60.57 13.49 16.70
C ASP A 62 60.00 14.88 16.36
N SER A 63 60.77 15.94 16.61
CA SER A 63 60.36 17.33 16.35
C SER A 63 60.02 17.52 14.86
N GLY A 64 58.91 18.23 14.59
CA GLY A 64 58.41 18.47 13.24
C GLY A 64 57.52 17.36 12.68
N THR A 65 57.36 16.24 13.40
CA THR A 65 56.45 15.16 13.00
C THR A 65 54.99 15.59 13.12
N GLU A 66 54.16 15.26 12.13
CA GLU A 66 52.71 15.31 12.27
C GLU A 66 52.20 14.06 12.99
N LEU A 67 51.73 14.23 14.22
CA LEU A 67 51.15 13.17 15.02
C LEU A 67 49.66 13.02 14.69
N LEU A 68 49.26 11.83 14.24
CA LEU A 68 47.86 11.44 14.12
C LEU A 68 47.27 11.14 15.50
N LEU A 69 46.26 11.92 15.88
CA LEU A 69 45.44 11.72 17.07
C LEU A 69 44.18 10.98 16.67
N GLU A 70 44.09 9.72 17.09
CA GLU A 70 42.92 8.89 16.95
C GLU A 70 42.61 8.22 18.29
N THR A 71 41.34 8.10 18.63
CA THR A 71 40.91 7.41 19.85
C THR A 71 39.58 6.69 19.67
N THR A 72 39.30 5.72 20.54
CA THR A 72 38.01 5.01 20.60
C THR A 72 36.84 6.02 20.62
N LYS A 73 35.92 5.94 19.65
CA LYS A 73 34.79 6.88 19.54
C LYS A 73 33.76 6.74 20.67
N LYS A 74 33.49 5.51 21.11
CA LYS A 74 32.57 5.17 22.21
C LYS A 74 33.20 4.05 23.05
N ALA A 75 33.22 4.22 24.36
CA ALA A 75 33.63 3.21 25.32
C ALA A 75 32.57 3.14 26.42
N ASP A 76 31.91 2.00 26.54
CA ASP A 76 30.72 1.83 27.38
C ASP A 76 29.67 2.93 27.12
N GLU A 77 29.23 3.63 28.16
CA GLU A 77 28.28 4.75 28.09
C GLU A 77 28.93 6.10 27.75
N TYR A 78 30.25 6.12 27.52
CA TYR A 78 31.02 7.33 27.30
C TYR A 78 31.35 7.54 25.82
N GLY A 79 31.08 8.73 25.31
CA GLY A 79 31.42 9.14 23.94
C GLY A 79 32.56 10.13 23.92
N PHE A 80 33.44 10.02 22.93
CA PHE A 80 34.49 11.02 22.71
C PHE A 80 33.83 12.39 22.48
N MET A 81 34.23 13.37 23.30
CA MET A 81 33.73 14.73 23.23
C MET A 81 34.71 15.61 22.46
N GLN A 82 35.97 15.68 22.92
CA GLN A 82 36.97 16.55 22.34
C GLN A 82 38.41 16.21 22.78
N TRP A 83 39.36 16.67 21.98
CA TRP A 83 40.76 16.82 22.34
C TRP A 83 40.99 18.20 22.95
N ILE A 84 41.70 18.27 24.07
CA ILE A 84 42.31 19.48 24.59
C ILE A 84 43.83 19.31 24.49
N ILE A 85 44.48 20.13 23.68
CA ILE A 85 45.90 20.08 23.39
C ILE A 85 46.55 21.34 23.94
N THR A 86 47.38 21.19 24.96
CA THR A 86 48.10 22.27 25.63
C THR A 86 49.59 22.21 25.28
N GLY A 87 50.08 23.27 24.65
CA GLY A 87 51.50 23.56 24.43
C GLY A 87 52.06 24.53 25.47
N SER A 88 53.25 25.07 25.24
CA SER A 88 53.86 26.05 26.17
C SER A 88 53.21 27.43 26.05
N SER A 89 52.61 27.74 24.89
CA SER A 89 52.05 29.07 24.58
C SER A 89 50.65 29.01 23.96
N PHE A 90 50.00 27.85 23.94
CA PHE A 90 48.67 27.69 23.35
C PHE A 90 47.86 26.60 24.03
N ASP A 91 46.54 26.74 23.92
CA ASP A 91 45.55 25.72 24.19
C ASP A 91 44.63 25.60 22.97
N ILE A 92 44.47 24.38 22.46
CA ILE A 92 43.65 24.09 21.28
C ILE A 92 42.62 23.03 21.66
N THR A 93 41.36 23.30 21.33
CA THR A 93 40.26 22.33 21.44
C THR A 93 39.87 21.83 20.06
N ARG A 94 39.67 20.51 19.92
CA ARG A 94 39.18 19.90 18.67
C ARG A 94 38.14 18.84 18.93
N THR A 95 36.99 18.93 18.26
CA THR A 95 35.90 17.95 18.34
C THR A 95 35.99 16.86 17.27
N THR A 96 36.88 16.99 16.30
CA THR A 96 37.10 15.99 15.24
C THR A 96 38.00 14.84 15.73
N ASN A 97 37.60 13.61 15.45
CA ASN A 97 38.37 12.39 15.69
C ASN A 97 38.24 11.45 14.48
N PRO A 98 39.32 11.18 13.71
CA PRO A 98 40.72 11.54 13.99
C PRO A 98 41.09 12.99 13.65
N THR A 99 42.23 13.47 14.17
CA THR A 99 42.81 14.79 13.86
C THR A 99 44.34 14.75 13.90
N THR A 100 45.05 15.76 13.39
CA THR A 100 46.54 15.75 13.33
C THR A 100 47.17 16.97 13.99
N ILE A 101 48.30 16.82 14.69
CA ILE A 101 49.02 17.95 15.29
C ILE A 101 50.52 17.83 15.02
N THR A 102 51.15 18.93 14.59
CA THR A 102 52.61 18.97 14.44
C THR A 102 53.28 19.11 15.80
N VAL A 103 54.24 18.23 16.10
CA VAL A 103 54.96 18.21 17.38
C VAL A 103 56.22 19.06 17.30
N ASN A 104 56.14 20.31 17.73
CA ASN A 104 57.27 21.24 17.77
C ASN A 104 57.72 21.62 19.19
N GLU A 105 57.00 21.15 20.21
CA GLU A 105 57.29 21.36 21.62
C GLU A 105 56.63 20.25 22.45
N PRO A 106 56.90 20.14 23.78
CA PRO A 106 56.17 19.21 24.64
C PRO A 106 54.68 19.55 24.67
N LEU A 107 53.82 18.55 24.45
CA LEU A 107 52.36 18.72 24.47
C LEU A 107 51.74 17.91 25.61
N THR A 108 50.68 18.45 26.20
CA THR A 108 49.72 17.68 26.99
C THR A 108 48.44 17.53 26.17
N ILE A 109 48.07 16.28 25.89
CA ILE A 109 46.88 15.93 25.13
C ILE A 109 45.90 15.25 26.08
N LYS A 110 44.82 15.95 26.40
CA LYS A 110 43.71 15.46 27.19
C LYS A 110 42.58 15.03 26.25
N ILE A 111 42.16 13.78 26.39
CA ILE A 111 41.06 13.16 25.66
C ILE A 111 39.85 13.20 26.58
N GLN A 112 38.88 14.03 26.26
CA GLN A 112 37.66 14.16 27.05
C GLN A 112 36.56 13.29 26.47
N TYR A 113 35.95 12.52 27.35
CA TYR A 113 34.73 11.77 27.12
C TYR A 113 33.63 12.31 28.00
N ASP A 114 32.40 12.22 27.50
CA ASP A 114 31.21 12.57 28.26
C ASP A 114 30.20 11.42 28.24
N LEU A 115 29.34 11.39 29.24
CA LEU A 115 28.25 10.45 29.35
C LEU A 115 27.23 10.67 28.22
N LEU A 116 26.95 9.63 27.44
CA LEU A 116 25.99 9.68 26.35
C LEU A 116 24.57 9.48 26.87
N PRO A 117 23.54 10.15 26.32
CA PRO A 117 22.15 9.84 26.69
C PRO A 117 21.81 8.38 26.34
N MET A 118 20.90 7.76 27.10
CA MET A 118 20.44 6.38 26.86
C MET A 118 19.17 6.38 26.02
N VAL A 119 19.34 6.72 24.74
CA VAL A 119 18.25 6.80 23.76
C VAL A 119 18.18 5.52 22.94
N ASN A 120 16.98 4.94 22.91
CA ASN A 120 16.66 3.73 22.16
C ASN A 120 15.78 4.07 20.96
N ILE A 121 15.81 3.21 19.94
CA ILE A 121 14.72 3.15 18.96
C ILE A 121 13.58 2.37 19.63
N GLU A 122 12.51 3.07 20.03
CA GLU A 122 11.35 2.46 20.69
C GLU A 122 10.44 1.74 19.68
N SER A 123 10.13 2.41 18.58
CA SER A 123 9.31 1.83 17.52
C SER A 123 9.73 2.36 16.14
N VAL A 124 9.53 1.54 15.11
CA VAL A 124 9.71 1.92 13.71
C VAL A 124 8.47 1.50 12.93
N ARG A 125 7.78 2.48 12.37
CA ARG A 125 6.61 2.28 11.50
C ARG A 125 7.00 2.62 10.07
N MET A 126 6.80 1.68 9.16
CA MET A 126 7.15 1.83 7.75
C MET A 126 6.39 0.81 6.90
N PRO A 127 6.19 1.06 5.60
CA PRO A 127 5.57 0.07 4.74
C PRO A 127 6.44 -1.19 4.62
N ASP A 128 5.84 -2.29 4.18
CA ASP A 128 6.57 -3.55 3.94
C ASP A 128 7.27 -3.55 2.57
N ASN A 129 6.68 -2.87 1.60
CA ASN A 129 7.19 -2.76 0.24
C ASN A 129 6.62 -1.48 -0.42
N GLY A 130 6.91 -1.24 -1.69
CA GLY A 130 6.41 -0.07 -2.41
C GLY A 130 6.46 -0.20 -3.92
N PHE A 131 5.98 0.82 -4.64
CA PHE A 131 5.92 0.82 -6.11
C PHE A 131 6.74 1.96 -6.72
N GLU A 132 7.43 1.67 -7.82
CA GLU A 132 8.20 2.67 -8.56
C GLU A 132 7.39 3.93 -8.91
N GLY A 133 8.02 5.09 -8.69
CA GLY A 133 7.47 6.42 -8.88
C GLY A 133 6.67 6.96 -7.68
N GLU A 134 6.47 6.17 -6.63
CA GLU A 134 5.77 6.63 -5.42
C GLU A 134 6.75 7.02 -4.30
N GLY A 135 6.21 7.56 -3.21
CA GLY A 135 6.96 7.88 -2.00
C GLY A 135 6.15 7.57 -0.74
N SER A 136 6.85 7.41 0.38
CA SER A 136 6.27 7.12 1.69
C SER A 136 7.13 7.70 2.81
N GLN A 137 6.84 7.31 4.04
CA GLN A 137 7.60 7.73 5.22
C GLN A 137 7.95 6.53 6.11
N ILE A 138 9.04 6.66 6.85
CA ILE A 138 9.36 5.87 8.04
C ILE A 138 9.17 6.78 9.24
N TRP A 139 8.38 6.37 10.22
CA TRP A 139 8.31 7.05 11.50
C TRP A 139 9.11 6.28 12.54
N VAL A 140 10.04 6.97 13.17
CA VAL A 140 10.94 6.43 14.19
C VAL A 140 10.63 7.12 15.51
N GLU A 141 10.20 6.34 16.48
CA GLU A 141 10.01 6.80 17.85
C GLU A 141 11.29 6.57 18.64
N LEU A 142 11.80 7.65 19.25
CA LEU A 142 13.00 7.66 20.05
C LEU A 142 12.63 7.92 21.50
N LEU A 143 13.10 7.06 22.41
CA LEU A 143 12.86 7.22 23.85
C LEU A 143 14.18 7.39 24.58
N ASN A 144 14.30 8.48 25.35
CA ASN A 144 15.37 8.64 26.31
C ASN A 144 14.99 8.05 27.68
N THR A 145 15.65 6.96 28.05
CA THR A 145 15.31 6.19 29.26
C THR A 145 16.02 6.67 30.53
N GLU A 146 16.91 7.66 30.43
CA GLU A 146 17.70 8.17 31.54
C GLU A 146 17.29 9.56 32.04
N LEU A 147 17.79 9.92 33.22
CA LEU A 147 17.58 11.24 33.85
C LEU A 147 18.43 12.37 33.23
N ARG A 148 19.24 12.10 32.20
CA ARG A 148 20.05 13.09 31.49
C ARG A 148 19.57 13.28 30.05
N GLY A 149 19.51 14.53 29.61
CA GLY A 149 19.22 14.85 28.20
C GLY A 149 20.49 14.90 27.36
N GLY A 150 20.36 14.78 26.05
CA GLY A 150 21.52 14.84 25.16
C GLY A 150 21.14 14.82 23.68
N TYR A 151 22.14 15.10 22.84
CA TYR A 151 22.02 15.01 21.39
C TYR A 151 22.38 13.62 20.91
N VAL A 152 21.51 13.02 20.10
CA VAL A 152 21.77 11.79 19.36
C VAL A 152 21.76 12.07 17.87
N ILE A 153 22.45 11.24 17.11
CA ILE A 153 22.45 11.33 15.65
C ILE A 153 21.74 10.10 15.11
N ILE A 154 20.62 10.31 14.40
CA ILE A 154 19.98 9.27 13.59
C ILE A 154 20.65 9.25 12.21
N LYS A 155 21.09 8.07 11.78
CA LYS A 155 21.63 7.80 10.45
C LYS A 155 20.74 6.83 9.72
N THR A 156 20.53 7.08 8.44
CA THR A 156 19.72 6.24 7.57
C THR A 156 20.56 5.84 6.36
N SER A 157 20.47 4.57 5.95
CA SER A 157 21.15 4.06 4.76
C SER A 157 20.35 2.93 4.12
N THR A 158 20.57 2.70 2.83
CA THR A 158 19.93 1.60 2.11
C THR A 158 20.88 0.96 1.11
N SER A 159 20.70 -0.34 0.86
CA SER A 159 21.40 -1.06 -0.21
C SER A 159 20.63 -1.04 -1.54
N ILE A 160 19.45 -0.41 -1.59
CA ILE A 160 18.54 -0.44 -2.75
C ILE A 160 18.88 0.73 -3.67
N ASN A 161 19.40 0.44 -4.87
CA ASN A 161 19.77 1.48 -5.85
C ASN A 161 18.57 2.34 -6.30
N GLY A 162 17.35 1.80 -6.22
CA GLY A 162 16.12 2.50 -6.57
C GLY A 162 15.47 3.30 -5.44
N LEU A 163 16.05 3.33 -4.24
CA LEU A 163 15.47 4.00 -3.08
C LEU A 163 16.30 5.21 -2.65
N ILE A 164 15.65 6.37 -2.56
CA ILE A 164 16.22 7.56 -1.93
C ILE A 164 15.55 7.74 -0.57
N ILE A 165 16.35 7.81 0.49
CA ILE A 165 15.89 8.07 1.85
C ILE A 165 16.48 9.39 2.37
N GLY A 166 15.69 10.15 3.10
CA GLY A 166 16.10 11.45 3.61
C GLY A 166 15.43 11.82 4.94
N PRO A 167 16.15 12.46 5.88
CA PRO A 167 17.58 12.80 5.80
C PRO A 167 18.49 11.57 6.02
N ASP A 168 19.69 11.60 5.44
CA ASP A 168 20.74 10.60 5.62
C ASP A 168 21.34 10.65 7.04
N GLN A 169 21.40 11.85 7.61
CA GLN A 169 21.79 12.08 9.00
C GLN A 169 21.02 13.26 9.60
N GLN A 170 20.52 13.10 10.83
CA GLN A 170 19.91 14.20 11.60
C GLN A 170 20.37 14.14 13.06
N GLU A 171 20.71 15.30 13.63
CA GLU A 171 20.99 15.45 15.07
C GLU A 171 19.71 15.89 15.80
N ILE A 172 19.37 15.21 16.91
CA ILE A 172 18.13 15.41 17.66
C ILE A 172 18.47 15.48 19.15
N TYR A 173 17.99 16.52 19.83
CA TYR A 173 18.05 16.62 21.28
C TYR A 173 16.86 15.90 21.92
N LEU A 174 17.10 15.08 22.94
CA LEU A 174 16.05 14.52 23.80
C LEU A 174 16.32 14.91 25.26
N ALA A 175 15.31 15.43 25.94
CA ALA A 175 15.29 15.68 27.37
C ALA A 175 15.18 14.36 28.17
N PRO A 176 15.44 14.38 29.49
CA PRO A 176 15.25 13.21 30.34
C PRO A 176 13.83 12.64 30.26
N GLY A 177 13.68 11.34 30.01
CA GLY A 177 12.37 10.68 29.92
C GLY A 177 11.51 11.07 28.71
N GLU A 178 12.04 11.86 27.77
CA GLU A 178 11.29 12.33 26.60
C GLU A 178 11.19 11.24 25.52
N SER A 179 10.01 11.12 24.89
CA SER A 179 9.83 10.44 23.61
C SER A 179 9.68 11.46 22.48
N LYS A 180 10.32 11.21 21.33
CA LYS A 180 10.18 12.01 20.12
C LYS A 180 9.94 11.13 18.90
N LEU A 181 8.91 11.49 18.14
CA LEU A 181 8.60 10.87 16.85
C LEU A 181 9.22 11.67 15.71
N PHE A 182 9.97 11.00 14.84
CA PHE A 182 10.70 11.60 13.72
C PHE A 182 10.40 10.88 12.40
N ALA A 183 10.19 11.63 11.32
CA ALA A 183 9.91 11.10 9.98
C ALA A 183 11.17 11.06 9.11
N ILE A 184 11.33 9.98 8.36
CA ILE A 184 12.29 9.84 7.26
C ILE A 184 11.47 9.64 5.99
N THR A 185 11.72 10.45 4.96
CA THR A 185 11.06 10.31 3.65
C THR A 185 11.70 9.19 2.86
N MET A 186 10.89 8.41 2.14
CA MET A 186 11.30 7.39 1.19
C MET A 186 10.75 7.75 -0.19
N ASN A 187 11.60 7.77 -1.22
CA ASN A 187 11.21 7.99 -2.61
C ASN A 187 11.67 6.81 -3.48
N TYR A 188 10.72 6.17 -4.16
CA TYR A 188 10.91 4.93 -4.93
C TYR A 188 11.21 5.27 -6.40
N THR A 189 12.47 5.47 -6.73
CA THR A 189 12.87 5.88 -8.08
C THR A 189 12.90 4.74 -9.10
N LYS A 190 13.20 3.51 -8.67
CA LYS A 190 13.28 2.31 -9.54
C LYS A 190 12.96 1.04 -8.76
N ALA A 191 12.43 0.03 -9.46
CA ALA A 191 12.30 -1.32 -8.91
C ALA A 191 13.63 -1.90 -8.39
N GLY A 192 13.57 -2.67 -7.31
CA GLY A 192 14.74 -3.28 -6.66
C GLY A 192 14.44 -3.85 -5.28
N SER A 193 15.39 -4.57 -4.70
CA SER A 193 15.26 -5.13 -3.35
C SER A 193 16.58 -5.02 -2.58
N GLY A 194 16.48 -5.04 -1.25
CA GLY A 194 17.62 -4.91 -0.34
C GLY A 194 17.17 -4.44 1.04
N SER A 195 18.08 -3.87 1.81
CA SER A 195 17.78 -3.43 3.17
C SER A 195 17.68 -1.92 3.33
N ILE A 196 16.91 -1.52 4.34
CA ILE A 196 16.92 -0.19 4.95
C ILE A 196 17.48 -0.36 6.35
N ASP A 197 18.47 0.46 6.69
CA ASP A 197 19.20 0.43 7.94
C ASP A 197 19.10 1.80 8.62
N ILE A 198 18.68 1.80 9.89
CA ILE A 198 18.60 2.98 10.75
C ILE A 198 19.51 2.74 11.93
N THR A 199 20.41 3.67 12.23
CA THR A 199 21.35 3.57 13.35
C THR A 199 21.38 4.85 14.16
N LEU A 200 21.41 4.74 15.48
CA LEU A 200 21.68 5.85 16.38
C LEU A 200 23.16 5.89 16.78
N GLU A 201 23.78 7.04 16.57
CA GLU A 201 25.09 7.41 17.11
C GLU A 201 24.94 8.38 18.27
N LYS A 202 26.03 8.56 19.05
CA LYS A 202 26.04 9.37 20.29
C LYS A 202 25.00 8.92 21.34
N THR A 203 24.66 7.62 21.38
CA THR A 203 23.82 7.03 22.42
C THR A 203 24.58 5.96 23.20
N GLY A 204 24.31 5.84 24.50
CA GLY A 204 24.79 4.75 25.36
C GLY A 204 24.10 3.41 25.06
N SER A 205 22.91 3.45 24.45
CA SER A 205 22.06 2.28 24.21
C SER A 205 22.68 1.18 23.33
N GLN A 206 22.22 -0.05 23.54
CA GLN A 206 22.44 -1.21 22.67
C GLN A 206 21.31 -1.39 21.63
N ASP A 207 20.09 -0.92 21.93
CA ASP A 207 18.93 -0.96 21.03
C ASP A 207 18.94 0.26 20.11
N ASN A 208 20.04 0.39 19.37
CA ASN A 208 20.39 1.57 18.59
C ASN A 208 20.44 1.30 17.08
N LYS A 209 19.94 0.14 16.64
CA LYS A 209 19.94 -0.29 15.24
C LYS A 209 18.63 -0.92 14.86
N PHE A 210 18.15 -0.59 13.67
CA PHE A 210 17.02 -1.23 13.03
C PHE A 210 17.41 -1.59 11.60
N LYS A 211 16.98 -2.76 11.16
CA LYS A 211 17.20 -3.24 9.79
C LYS A 211 15.95 -3.96 9.30
N LYS A 212 15.47 -3.61 8.11
CA LYS A 212 14.33 -4.28 7.45
C LYS A 212 14.65 -4.50 5.98
N GLU A 213 14.30 -5.68 5.46
CA GLU A 213 14.31 -5.94 4.02
C GLU A 213 13.11 -5.25 3.36
N PHE A 214 13.33 -4.69 2.17
CA PHE A 214 12.33 -3.90 1.47
C PHE A 214 12.42 -4.16 -0.04
N LYS A 215 11.25 -4.17 -0.69
CA LYS A 215 11.12 -4.39 -2.14
C LYS A 215 10.35 -3.26 -2.79
N ILE A 216 10.85 -2.79 -3.93
CA ILE A 216 10.19 -1.85 -4.83
C ILE A 216 9.75 -2.63 -6.08
N PHE A 217 8.45 -2.67 -6.32
CA PHE A 217 7.82 -3.24 -7.50
C PHE A 217 7.86 -2.28 -8.69
N THR A 218 7.64 -2.80 -9.89
CA THR A 218 7.80 -2.05 -11.13
C THR A 218 6.66 -1.05 -11.36
N LEU A 219 6.89 -0.09 -12.26
CA LEU A 219 5.84 0.83 -12.70
C LEU A 219 4.67 0.10 -13.39
N ASN A 220 4.94 -1.04 -14.05
CA ASN A 220 3.89 -1.82 -14.69
C ASN A 220 3.00 -2.50 -13.64
N ASP A 221 3.61 -3.11 -12.62
CA ASP A 221 2.88 -3.71 -11.48
C ASP A 221 1.97 -2.66 -10.83
N LYS A 222 2.48 -1.45 -10.62
CA LYS A 222 1.71 -0.33 -10.07
C LYS A 222 0.47 -0.02 -10.89
N ARG A 223 0.61 0.11 -12.21
CA ARG A 223 -0.51 0.43 -13.11
C ARG A 223 -1.57 -0.66 -13.07
N GLU A 224 -1.15 -1.92 -13.07
CA GLU A 224 -2.04 -3.08 -13.01
C GLU A 224 -2.86 -3.08 -11.71
N ILE A 225 -2.22 -2.98 -10.55
CA ILE A 225 -2.93 -3.04 -9.26
C ILE A 225 -3.81 -1.80 -9.00
N THR A 226 -3.41 -0.64 -9.51
CA THR A 226 -4.22 0.59 -9.38
C THR A 226 -5.52 0.43 -10.14
N ASN A 227 -5.46 -0.11 -11.36
CA ASN A 227 -6.63 -0.37 -12.19
C ASN A 227 -7.55 -1.44 -11.60
N ILE A 228 -6.99 -2.51 -11.00
CA ILE A 228 -7.78 -3.52 -10.28
C ILE A 228 -8.60 -2.87 -9.17
N GLY A 229 -7.97 -2.01 -8.37
CA GLY A 229 -8.68 -1.37 -7.28
C GLY A 229 -9.74 -0.37 -7.72
N ILE A 230 -9.50 0.40 -8.78
CA ILE A 230 -10.54 1.26 -9.38
C ILE A 230 -11.73 0.41 -9.84
N ALA A 231 -11.45 -0.68 -10.56
CA ALA A 231 -12.48 -1.59 -11.06
C ALA A 231 -13.32 -2.19 -9.92
N LEU A 232 -12.66 -2.73 -8.89
CA LEU A 232 -13.35 -3.28 -7.71
C LEU A 232 -14.07 -2.19 -6.92
N SER A 233 -13.51 -0.99 -6.82
CA SER A 233 -14.16 0.12 -6.13
C SER A 233 -15.47 0.51 -6.79
N SER A 234 -15.45 0.71 -8.11
CA SER A 234 -16.66 1.04 -8.88
C SER A 234 -17.74 -0.04 -8.80
N LYS A 235 -17.35 -1.31 -8.64
CA LYS A 235 -18.26 -2.45 -8.45
C LYS A 235 -18.93 -2.45 -7.07
N TYR A 236 -18.16 -2.21 -6.00
CA TYR A 236 -18.65 -2.48 -4.63
C TYR A 236 -19.12 -1.23 -3.88
N LEU A 237 -18.68 -0.02 -4.24
CA LEU A 237 -18.96 1.20 -3.46
C LEU A 237 -20.46 1.45 -3.23
N GLN A 238 -21.27 1.36 -4.28
CA GLN A 238 -22.72 1.53 -4.20
C GLN A 238 -23.37 0.52 -3.24
N GLN A 239 -22.99 -0.75 -3.35
CA GLN A 239 -23.53 -1.81 -2.51
C GLN A 239 -23.15 -1.60 -1.04
N ILE A 240 -21.89 -1.21 -0.78
CA ILE A 240 -21.42 -0.91 0.58
C ILE A 240 -22.18 0.30 1.15
N ASP A 241 -22.41 1.35 0.37
CA ASP A 241 -23.22 2.49 0.80
C ASP A 241 -24.65 2.08 1.21
N GLN A 242 -25.30 1.24 0.40
CA GLN A 242 -26.63 0.69 0.71
C GLN A 242 -26.62 -0.16 1.98
N TRP A 243 -25.59 -0.99 2.16
CA TRP A 243 -25.41 -1.82 3.34
C TRP A 243 -25.10 -1.03 4.62
N MET A 244 -24.69 0.23 4.51
CA MET A 244 -24.54 1.15 5.64
C MET A 244 -25.83 1.84 6.06
N ILE A 245 -26.92 1.77 5.30
CA ILE A 245 -28.18 2.45 5.66
C ILE A 245 -28.72 1.84 6.96
N PRO A 246 -28.81 2.62 8.06
CA PRO A 246 -29.21 2.07 9.35
C PRO A 246 -30.74 1.87 9.41
N ASN A 247 -31.15 0.68 9.83
CA ASN A 247 -32.53 0.44 10.26
C ASN A 247 -32.70 0.78 11.75
N GLU A 248 -33.92 0.63 12.28
CA GLU A 248 -34.21 0.93 13.69
C GLU A 248 -33.38 0.10 14.68
N LYS A 249 -33.01 -1.15 14.35
CA LYS A 249 -32.16 -1.98 15.24
C LYS A 249 -30.74 -1.41 15.33
N VAL A 250 -30.18 -0.95 14.21
CA VAL A 250 -28.85 -0.34 14.19
C VAL A 250 -28.84 0.97 15.00
N LYS A 251 -29.91 1.77 14.89
CA LYS A 251 -30.05 3.01 15.69
C LYS A 251 -30.12 2.76 17.18
N ILE A 252 -30.88 1.73 17.60
CA ILE A 252 -30.93 1.30 19.00
C ILE A 252 -29.54 0.85 19.47
N CYS A 253 -28.85 0.02 18.68
CA CYS A 253 -27.49 -0.42 19.00
C CYS A 253 -26.54 0.78 19.21
N SER A 254 -26.55 1.76 18.30
CA SER A 254 -25.71 2.96 18.42
C SER A 254 -26.00 3.73 19.71
N SER A 255 -27.28 3.90 20.05
CA SER A 255 -27.69 4.58 21.29
C SER A 255 -27.23 3.81 22.54
N GLU A 256 -27.40 2.49 22.57
CA GLU A 256 -26.92 1.64 23.66
C GLU A 256 -25.40 1.80 23.87
N ILE A 257 -24.61 1.91 22.79
CA ILE A 257 -23.15 2.00 22.84
C ILE A 257 -22.73 3.26 23.59
N LEU A 258 -23.37 4.38 23.24
CA LEU A 258 -23.09 5.68 23.87
C LEU A 258 -23.55 5.71 25.32
N GLU A 259 -24.74 5.19 25.63
CA GLU A 259 -25.28 5.13 26.99
C GLU A 259 -24.39 4.31 27.93
N GLN A 260 -23.99 3.11 27.52
CA GLN A 260 -23.13 2.24 28.36
C GLN A 260 -21.74 2.83 28.57
N SER A 261 -21.25 3.56 27.58
CA SER A 261 -19.96 4.26 27.65
C SER A 261 -20.03 5.60 28.37
N ARG A 262 -21.23 5.99 28.86
CA ARG A 262 -21.51 7.25 29.56
C ARG A 262 -21.14 8.49 28.75
N VAL A 263 -21.26 8.41 27.43
CA VAL A 263 -21.12 9.55 26.52
C VAL A 263 -22.48 10.21 26.40
N GLY A 264 -22.59 11.45 26.87
CA GLY A 264 -23.85 12.22 26.81
C GLY A 264 -24.19 12.70 25.40
N GLU A 265 -25.43 13.13 25.22
CA GLU A 265 -25.89 13.72 23.94
C GLU A 265 -25.10 14.98 23.56
N ASP A 266 -24.65 15.77 24.54
CA ASP A 266 -23.89 17.02 24.36
C ASP A 266 -22.38 16.81 24.11
N GLU A 267 -21.89 15.56 24.18
CA GLU A 267 -20.49 15.26 23.87
C GLU A 267 -20.20 15.43 22.37
N SER A 268 -18.96 15.76 22.04
CA SER A 268 -18.57 16.03 20.65
C SER A 268 -18.73 14.79 19.76
N GLU A 269 -18.96 15.00 18.47
CA GLU A 269 -19.09 13.90 17.51
C GLU A 269 -17.80 13.08 17.42
N LEU A 270 -16.64 13.73 17.58
CA LEU A 270 -15.36 13.05 17.73
C LEU A 270 -15.32 12.08 18.92
N GLN A 271 -15.85 12.47 20.08
CA GLN A 271 -15.86 11.61 21.26
C GLN A 271 -16.82 10.41 21.08
N LYS A 272 -17.98 10.63 20.46
CA LYS A 272 -18.91 9.55 20.09
C LYS A 272 -18.27 8.58 19.10
N ALA A 273 -17.59 9.10 18.07
CA ALA A 273 -16.90 8.29 17.07
C ALA A 273 -15.78 7.41 17.67
N LYS A 274 -15.02 7.91 18.65
CA LYS A 274 -14.00 7.12 19.37
C LYS A 274 -14.59 5.91 20.08
N VAL A 275 -15.71 6.10 20.77
CA VAL A 275 -16.40 5.03 21.51
C VAL A 275 -16.98 4.00 20.55
N ILE A 276 -17.63 4.45 19.47
CA ILE A 276 -18.16 3.55 18.44
C ILE A 276 -17.03 2.77 17.77
N LEU A 277 -15.91 3.42 17.43
CA LEU A 277 -14.74 2.76 16.87
C LEU A 277 -14.22 1.65 17.81
N GLN A 278 -14.07 1.96 19.10
CA GLN A 278 -13.64 0.98 20.09
C GLN A 278 -14.60 -0.21 20.17
N PHE A 279 -15.91 0.03 20.08
CA PHE A 279 -16.91 -1.04 20.01
C PHE A 279 -16.71 -1.91 18.75
N VAL A 280 -16.63 -1.29 17.57
CA VAL A 280 -16.47 -1.99 16.28
C VAL A 280 -15.20 -2.84 16.30
N SER A 281 -14.07 -2.29 16.74
CA SER A 281 -12.79 -3.01 16.83
C SER A 281 -12.83 -4.21 17.77
N ASN A 282 -13.70 -4.20 18.79
CA ASN A 282 -13.86 -5.32 19.72
C ASN A 282 -14.82 -6.41 19.21
N LYS A 283 -15.78 -6.03 18.36
CA LYS A 283 -16.90 -6.88 17.93
C LYS A 283 -16.69 -7.57 16.60
N ILE A 284 -15.70 -7.16 15.83
CA ILE A 284 -15.34 -7.84 14.59
C ILE A 284 -14.09 -8.68 14.83
N GLN A 285 -14.14 -9.94 14.40
CA GLN A 285 -13.01 -10.83 14.30
C GLN A 285 -12.60 -10.94 12.83
N ILE A 286 -11.29 -10.99 12.60
CA ILE A 286 -10.75 -10.88 11.26
C ILE A 286 -10.96 -12.18 10.48
N SER A 287 -11.54 -12.07 9.30
CA SER A 287 -11.84 -13.17 8.38
C SER A 287 -11.90 -12.65 6.93
N THR A 288 -11.89 -13.57 5.95
CA THR A 288 -12.05 -13.25 4.52
C THR A 288 -13.49 -13.42 4.02
N ASP A 289 -14.43 -13.55 4.96
CA ASP A 289 -15.85 -13.76 4.69
C ASP A 289 -16.46 -12.59 3.91
N VAL A 290 -17.51 -12.90 3.16
CA VAL A 290 -18.25 -11.90 2.40
C VAL A 290 -18.97 -10.97 3.39
N PRO A 291 -18.82 -9.64 3.27
CA PRO A 291 -19.53 -8.70 4.12
C PRO A 291 -21.05 -8.79 3.90
N MET A 292 -21.81 -8.34 4.89
CA MET A 292 -23.27 -8.26 4.85
C MET A 292 -23.75 -6.86 5.24
N SER A 293 -25.05 -6.61 5.23
CA SER A 293 -25.58 -5.31 5.67
C SER A 293 -25.36 -5.10 7.18
N ALA A 294 -25.25 -3.84 7.61
CA ALA A 294 -25.18 -3.51 9.03
C ALA A 294 -26.40 -4.04 9.81
N SER A 295 -27.56 -4.08 9.17
CA SER A 295 -28.77 -4.63 9.76
C SER A 295 -28.63 -6.13 10.10
N MET A 296 -28.07 -6.92 9.19
CA MET A 296 -27.81 -8.35 9.43
C MET A 296 -26.72 -8.56 10.48
N MET A 297 -25.67 -7.75 10.45
CA MET A 297 -24.61 -7.77 11.47
C MET A 297 -25.16 -7.56 12.89
N ILE A 298 -26.08 -6.60 13.06
CA ILE A 298 -26.71 -6.37 14.37
C ILE A 298 -27.67 -7.49 14.75
N GLU A 299 -28.32 -8.16 13.79
CA GLU A 299 -29.17 -9.32 14.07
C GLU A 299 -28.38 -10.52 14.57
N ASP A 300 -27.17 -10.73 14.04
CA ASP A 300 -26.28 -11.80 14.49
C ASP A 300 -25.89 -11.65 15.97
N PHE A 301 -25.91 -10.44 16.54
CA PHE A 301 -25.69 -10.24 17.98
C PHE A 301 -26.84 -10.73 18.88
N GLY A 302 -28.01 -11.04 18.30
CA GLY A 302 -29.13 -11.67 19.00
C GLY A 302 -29.99 -10.74 19.87
N ILE A 303 -30.87 -11.35 20.68
CA ILE A 303 -31.95 -10.67 21.43
C ILE A 303 -31.43 -9.94 22.70
N ILE A 304 -30.20 -10.21 23.14
CA ILE A 304 -29.65 -9.74 24.42
C ILE A 304 -29.17 -8.27 24.34
N GLY A 305 -29.28 -7.66 23.16
CA GLY A 305 -28.82 -6.30 22.87
C GLY A 305 -27.39 -6.28 22.34
N CYS A 306 -27.06 -5.23 21.61
CA CYS A 306 -25.88 -5.15 20.74
C CYS A 306 -24.55 -5.30 21.50
N ILE A 307 -24.53 -4.82 22.74
CA ILE A 307 -23.31 -4.75 23.55
C ILE A 307 -23.11 -5.99 24.42
N ASN A 308 -24.20 -6.56 24.92
CA ASN A 308 -24.16 -7.60 25.95
C ASN A 308 -23.83 -9.01 25.41
N THR A 309 -23.75 -9.18 24.09
CA THR A 309 -23.32 -10.44 23.47
C THR A 309 -21.79 -10.61 23.51
N GLU A 310 -21.31 -11.83 23.74
CA GLU A 310 -19.89 -12.18 23.55
C GLU A 310 -19.58 -12.53 22.09
N GLU A 311 -20.59 -12.60 21.23
CA GLU A 311 -20.44 -12.97 19.82
C GLU A 311 -19.71 -11.89 19.03
N LYS A 312 -18.99 -12.35 18.01
CA LYS A 312 -18.21 -11.53 17.09
C LYS A 312 -18.65 -11.80 15.67
N ILE A 313 -18.61 -10.75 14.86
CA ILE A 313 -18.84 -10.84 13.41
C ILE A 313 -17.50 -11.14 12.75
N ASN A 314 -17.48 -12.10 11.82
CA ASN A 314 -16.29 -12.36 11.03
C ASN A 314 -16.25 -11.42 9.81
N GLY A 315 -15.10 -10.82 9.52
CA GLY A 315 -14.94 -10.02 8.31
C GLY A 315 -13.60 -9.30 8.15
N ASP A 316 -13.44 -8.67 6.99
CA ASP A 316 -12.29 -7.85 6.63
C ASP A 316 -12.64 -6.35 6.70
N SER A 317 -11.76 -5.48 6.21
CA SER A 317 -11.96 -4.02 6.22
C SER A 317 -13.37 -3.58 5.81
N ARG A 318 -14.03 -4.27 4.86
CA ARG A 318 -15.38 -3.91 4.37
C ARG A 318 -16.43 -4.05 5.47
N THR A 319 -16.36 -5.13 6.24
CA THR A 319 -17.27 -5.36 7.39
C THR A 319 -17.09 -4.27 8.44
N TYR A 320 -15.84 -3.89 8.74
CA TYR A 320 -15.54 -2.79 9.66
C TYR A 320 -16.10 -1.46 9.15
N GLN A 321 -15.89 -1.16 7.86
CA GLN A 321 -16.38 0.05 7.21
C GLN A 321 -17.91 0.15 7.28
N ILE A 322 -18.62 -0.93 6.94
CA ILE A 322 -20.09 -0.99 6.92
C ILE A 322 -20.66 -0.74 8.32
N LEU A 323 -20.16 -1.48 9.32
CA LEU A 323 -20.69 -1.36 10.68
C LEU A 323 -20.38 0.03 11.28
N MET A 324 -19.13 0.50 11.14
CA MET A 324 -18.73 1.82 11.64
C MET A 324 -19.55 2.94 10.98
N GLY A 325 -19.69 2.92 9.66
CA GLY A 325 -20.44 3.94 8.94
C GLY A 325 -21.92 3.94 9.29
N SER A 326 -22.54 2.76 9.45
CA SER A 326 -23.96 2.66 9.82
C SER A 326 -24.25 3.15 11.25
N LEU A 327 -23.37 2.84 12.20
CA LEU A 327 -23.49 3.32 13.59
C LEU A 327 -23.31 4.83 13.71
N LEU A 328 -22.42 5.43 12.92
CA LEU A 328 -22.28 6.89 12.83
C LEU A 328 -23.49 7.55 12.14
N ARG A 329 -23.96 7.01 11.02
CA ARG A 329 -25.21 7.50 10.36
C ARG A 329 -26.42 7.44 11.29
N SER A 330 -26.43 6.51 12.25
CA SER A 330 -27.49 6.38 13.24
C SER A 330 -27.55 7.53 14.25
N ILE A 331 -26.47 8.32 14.38
CA ILE A 331 -26.40 9.51 15.23
C ILE A 331 -26.28 10.78 14.37
N ASP A 332 -26.84 10.74 13.17
CA ASP A 332 -26.92 11.85 12.20
C ASP A 332 -25.58 12.40 11.71
N VAL A 333 -24.49 11.63 11.85
CA VAL A 333 -23.18 11.96 11.25
C VAL A 333 -23.21 11.66 9.76
N GLU A 334 -22.80 12.63 8.93
CA GLU A 334 -22.62 12.42 7.50
C GLU A 334 -21.40 11.51 7.26
N VAL A 335 -21.62 10.41 6.52
CA VAL A 335 -20.58 9.41 6.26
C VAL A 335 -20.56 9.02 4.79
N ARG A 336 -19.36 8.88 4.22
CA ARG A 336 -19.12 8.41 2.86
C ARG A 336 -18.18 7.20 2.88
N PRO A 337 -18.51 6.09 2.20
CA PRO A 337 -17.59 4.98 2.04
C PRO A 337 -16.43 5.38 1.11
N VAL A 338 -15.23 4.89 1.44
CA VAL A 338 -14.05 4.96 0.58
C VAL A 338 -13.49 3.55 0.39
N ILE A 339 -13.19 3.20 -0.86
CA ILE A 339 -12.36 2.03 -1.18
C ILE A 339 -11.08 2.56 -1.80
N GLY A 340 -9.92 2.08 -1.35
CA GLY A 340 -8.66 2.51 -1.92
C GLY A 340 -7.58 1.45 -1.96
N VAL A 341 -6.64 1.67 -2.87
CA VAL A 341 -5.49 0.81 -3.11
C VAL A 341 -4.29 1.40 -2.40
N MET A 342 -3.66 0.57 -1.56
CA MET A 342 -2.50 0.99 -0.79
C MET A 342 -1.26 1.10 -1.68
N GLY A 343 -0.33 1.98 -1.30
CA GLY A 343 1.00 2.12 -1.89
C GLY A 343 1.94 0.96 -1.59
N THR A 344 1.44 -0.07 -0.91
CA THR A 344 2.11 -1.34 -0.62
C THR A 344 1.32 -2.50 -1.25
N SER A 345 2.06 -3.50 -1.72
CA SER A 345 1.54 -4.78 -2.19
C SER A 345 1.03 -5.61 -1.02
N GLY A 346 -0.05 -6.36 -1.26
CA GLY A 346 -0.60 -7.36 -0.34
C GLY A 346 0.25 -8.62 -0.21
N ASP A 347 1.32 -8.75 -1.02
CA ASP A 347 2.34 -9.80 -0.93
C ASP A 347 3.75 -9.16 -1.03
N ASN A 348 4.67 -9.58 -0.15
CA ASN A 348 6.01 -9.00 -0.08
C ASN A 348 6.94 -9.43 -1.23
N ASN A 349 6.62 -10.52 -1.91
CA ASN A 349 7.42 -11.13 -2.96
C ASN A 349 6.81 -10.91 -4.35
N GLN A 350 5.49 -10.78 -4.47
CA GLN A 350 4.77 -10.60 -5.72
C GLN A 350 3.86 -9.38 -5.66
N ALA A 351 3.62 -8.73 -6.79
CA ALA A 351 2.66 -7.64 -6.84
C ALA A 351 1.25 -8.20 -6.63
N SER A 352 0.54 -7.64 -5.64
CA SER A 352 -0.85 -7.95 -5.32
C SER A 352 -1.51 -6.66 -4.87
N ALA A 353 -2.69 -6.34 -5.42
CA ALA A 353 -3.42 -5.14 -5.03
C ALA A 353 -3.92 -5.29 -3.59
N LEU A 354 -3.36 -4.50 -2.66
CA LEU A 354 -3.88 -4.41 -1.30
C LEU A 354 -4.96 -3.33 -1.25
N ILE A 355 -6.21 -3.77 -1.08
CA ILE A 355 -7.37 -2.91 -1.09
C ILE A 355 -7.85 -2.74 0.33
N ASN A 356 -7.83 -1.52 0.84
CA ASN A 356 -8.38 -1.19 2.15
C ASN A 356 -9.68 -0.39 1.99
N THR A 357 -10.52 -0.43 3.01
CA THR A 357 -11.76 0.36 3.05
C THR A 357 -11.82 1.14 4.35
N TRP A 358 -12.28 2.37 4.25
CA TRP A 358 -12.40 3.30 5.37
C TRP A 358 -13.55 4.26 5.11
N ILE A 359 -13.91 5.07 6.09
CA ILE A 359 -14.96 6.07 5.90
C ILE A 359 -14.39 7.47 5.99
N GLU A 360 -14.99 8.39 5.23
CA GLU A 360 -14.94 9.81 5.55
C GLU A 360 -16.18 10.13 6.36
N ALA A 361 -16.00 10.75 7.52
CA ALA A 361 -17.08 11.18 8.39
C ALA A 361 -16.95 12.67 8.66
N LYS A 362 -18.07 13.40 8.64
CA LYS A 362 -18.10 14.81 8.99
C LYS A 362 -18.37 14.93 10.50
N LEU A 363 -17.31 15.09 11.29
CA LEU A 363 -17.37 15.21 12.75
C LEU A 363 -17.09 16.66 13.17
N ASP A 364 -17.96 17.22 14.01
CA ASP A 364 -17.87 18.58 14.53
C ASP A 364 -17.65 19.60 13.37
N GLU A 365 -18.43 19.43 12.29
CA GLU A 365 -18.36 20.19 11.02
C GLU A 365 -17.08 20.02 10.18
N GLN A 366 -16.22 19.05 10.49
CA GLN A 366 -14.97 18.79 9.77
C GLN A 366 -14.91 17.36 9.23
N TRP A 367 -14.50 17.20 7.98
CA TRP A 367 -14.24 15.88 7.41
C TRP A 367 -12.99 15.25 8.04
N VAL A 368 -13.12 14.01 8.47
CA VAL A 368 -12.03 13.19 9.01
C VAL A 368 -12.03 11.82 8.33
N VAL A 369 -10.86 11.21 8.19
CA VAL A 369 -10.75 9.80 7.81
C VAL A 369 -10.80 8.94 9.06
N ILE A 370 -11.67 7.93 9.05
CA ILE A 370 -11.69 6.87 10.06
C ILE A 370 -11.44 5.54 9.34
N ASP A 371 -10.32 4.90 9.66
CA ASP A 371 -10.01 3.53 9.25
C ASP A 371 -10.27 2.60 10.44
N PRO A 372 -11.43 1.92 10.45
CA PRO A 372 -11.88 1.18 11.61
C PRO A 372 -11.10 -0.12 11.86
N ILE A 373 -10.57 -0.78 10.82
CA ILE A 373 -9.82 -2.02 10.99
C ILE A 373 -8.43 -1.76 11.57
N ASN A 374 -7.83 -0.61 11.24
CA ASN A 374 -6.56 -0.19 11.83
C ASN A 374 -6.72 0.59 13.14
N ASN A 375 -7.96 0.80 13.61
CA ASN A 375 -8.29 1.59 14.79
C ASN A 375 -7.71 3.02 14.70
N VAL A 376 -7.91 3.66 13.55
CA VAL A 376 -7.38 4.98 13.22
C VAL A 376 -8.53 5.98 13.08
N ILE A 377 -8.41 7.08 13.81
CA ILE A 377 -9.03 8.36 13.48
C ILE A 377 -7.89 9.30 13.15
N GLU A 378 -7.86 9.83 11.94
CA GLU A 378 -6.69 10.55 11.40
C GLU A 378 -6.22 11.69 12.32
N THR A 379 -7.15 12.43 12.93
CA THR A 379 -6.86 13.55 13.83
C THR A 379 -6.24 13.16 15.16
N GLU A 380 -6.31 11.89 15.55
CA GLU A 380 -5.77 11.37 16.81
C GLU A 380 -4.35 10.82 16.66
N ILE A 381 -3.82 10.79 15.45
CA ILE A 381 -2.48 10.27 15.19
C ILE A 381 -1.44 11.32 15.61
N VAL A 382 -0.56 10.94 16.55
CA VAL A 382 0.63 11.72 16.88
C VAL A 382 1.52 11.80 15.64
N ARG A 383 1.83 13.03 15.22
CA ARG A 383 2.61 13.29 14.00
C ARG A 383 4.09 13.52 14.32
N PRO A 384 5.00 13.11 13.43
CA PRO A 384 6.42 13.37 13.60
C PRO A 384 6.73 14.87 13.60
N ILE A 385 7.70 15.27 14.42
CA ILE A 385 8.05 16.69 14.67
C ILE A 385 8.53 17.46 13.43
N ASN A 386 8.91 16.75 12.37
CA ASN A 386 9.52 17.29 11.16
C ASN A 386 8.65 17.13 9.91
N VAL A 387 7.35 16.84 10.07
CA VAL A 387 6.38 16.82 8.97
C VAL A 387 5.67 18.19 8.90
N GLU A 388 5.49 18.71 7.68
CA GLU A 388 4.90 20.04 7.43
C GLU A 388 3.45 20.18 7.92
N GLU A 389 3.12 21.36 8.42
CA GLU A 389 1.75 21.79 8.71
C GLU A 389 1.02 22.19 7.41
N GLY A 390 -0.29 21.93 7.32
CA GLY A 390 -1.13 22.40 6.19
C GLY A 390 -1.64 21.33 5.22
N LYS A 391 -1.34 20.04 5.47
CA LYS A 391 -1.90 18.92 4.70
C LYS A 391 -3.40 18.73 4.95
N SER A 392 -4.15 18.34 3.92
CA SER A 392 -5.57 17.97 4.03
C SER A 392 -5.76 16.71 4.90
N TYR A 393 -6.96 16.46 5.42
CA TYR A 393 -7.25 15.24 6.20
C TYR A 393 -6.95 13.96 5.41
N ARG A 394 -7.22 13.95 4.10
CA ARG A 394 -6.88 12.84 3.19
C ARG A 394 -5.37 12.63 3.07
N GLN A 395 -4.61 13.70 2.84
CA GLN A 395 -3.15 13.63 2.74
C GLN A 395 -2.50 13.17 4.04
N ARG A 396 -3.00 13.65 5.19
CA ARG A 396 -2.48 13.20 6.48
C ARG A 396 -2.78 11.73 6.74
N TYR A 397 -3.92 11.19 6.30
CA TYR A 397 -4.16 9.75 6.33
C TYR A 397 -3.21 8.99 5.38
N SER A 398 -2.97 9.51 4.18
CA SER A 398 -2.03 8.92 3.22
C SER A 398 -0.57 8.89 3.71
N ASP A 399 -0.19 9.79 4.61
CA ASP A 399 1.14 9.83 5.22
C ASP A 399 1.39 8.73 6.26
N ILE A 400 0.36 7.97 6.65
CA ILE A 400 0.52 6.87 7.60
C ILE A 400 1.46 5.82 6.99
N PRO A 401 2.60 5.50 7.65
CA PRO A 401 3.67 4.70 7.04
C PRO A 401 3.22 3.34 6.51
N GLU A 402 2.37 2.63 7.25
CA GLU A 402 1.93 1.26 6.91
C GLU A 402 1.20 1.19 5.56
N ASN A 403 0.55 2.28 5.14
CA ASN A 403 -0.15 2.33 3.87
C ASN A 403 0.81 2.43 2.68
N GLY A 404 2.03 2.93 2.90
CA GLY A 404 2.97 3.23 1.82
C GLY A 404 2.49 4.34 0.87
N GLY A 405 1.49 5.12 1.28
CA GLY A 405 0.72 6.04 0.44
C GLY A 405 -0.59 5.43 -0.07
N ILE A 406 -1.34 6.21 -0.84
CA ILE A 406 -2.56 5.76 -1.52
C ILE A 406 -2.32 5.85 -3.03
N LEU A 407 -2.46 4.73 -3.74
CA LEU A 407 -2.33 4.72 -5.20
C LEU A 407 -3.57 5.26 -5.87
N ALA A 408 -4.73 4.78 -5.42
CA ALA A 408 -6.04 5.24 -5.84
C ALA A 408 -7.04 5.17 -4.70
N ALA A 409 -8.03 6.06 -4.69
CA ALA A 409 -9.14 6.05 -3.75
C ALA A 409 -10.41 6.54 -4.45
N MET A 410 -11.50 5.81 -4.25
CA MET A 410 -12.81 6.16 -4.77
C MET A 410 -13.82 6.27 -3.64
N ILE A 411 -14.74 7.21 -3.77
CA ILE A 411 -15.84 7.43 -2.83
C ILE A 411 -17.19 7.26 -3.52
N TYR A 412 -18.21 6.96 -2.72
CA TYR A 412 -19.60 7.06 -3.14
C TYR A 412 -20.24 8.34 -2.59
N ASP A 413 -20.58 9.29 -3.46
CA ASP A 413 -21.20 10.58 -3.09
C ASP A 413 -22.20 11.06 -4.16
N CYS A 414 -23.41 10.52 -4.15
CA CYS A 414 -24.45 10.78 -5.15
C CYS A 414 -25.07 12.19 -5.04
N ILE A 415 -24.37 13.21 -5.52
CA ILE A 415 -24.96 14.52 -5.84
C ILE A 415 -25.38 14.54 -7.32
N THR A 416 -24.43 14.23 -8.20
CA THR A 416 -24.61 14.15 -9.67
C THR A 416 -23.84 12.98 -10.30
N ILE A 417 -22.70 12.62 -9.70
CA ILE A 417 -21.86 11.47 -10.04
C ILE A 417 -21.74 10.69 -8.74
N CYS A 418 -22.00 9.39 -8.74
CA CYS A 418 -21.99 8.61 -7.50
C CYS A 418 -20.60 8.03 -7.21
N ASN A 419 -19.98 7.33 -8.15
CA ASN A 419 -18.61 6.84 -8.01
C ASN A 419 -17.60 7.93 -8.40
N VAL A 420 -16.98 8.55 -7.41
CA VAL A 420 -16.03 9.67 -7.61
C VAL A 420 -14.61 9.20 -7.32
N ASP A 421 -13.70 9.39 -8.28
CA ASP A 421 -12.27 9.20 -8.06
C ASP A 421 -11.70 10.42 -7.30
N VAL A 422 -11.16 10.16 -6.11
CA VAL A 422 -10.54 11.18 -5.24
C VAL A 422 -9.05 10.89 -4.97
N SER A 423 -8.42 10.16 -5.89
CA SER A 423 -7.02 9.74 -5.76
C SER A 423 -6.08 10.93 -5.59
N ASP A 424 -6.27 11.99 -6.36
CA ASP A 424 -5.42 13.18 -6.35
C ASP A 424 -5.48 13.92 -5.01
N GLU A 425 -6.64 13.95 -4.34
CA GLU A 425 -6.80 14.59 -3.04
C GLU A 425 -6.12 13.82 -1.89
N TYR A 426 -6.04 12.49 -2.00
CA TYR A 426 -5.24 11.67 -1.08
C TYR A 426 -3.75 11.82 -1.35
N ARG A 427 -3.34 11.82 -2.63
CA ARG A 427 -1.94 11.87 -3.06
C ARG A 427 -1.31 13.25 -2.94
N GLY A 428 -2.11 14.32 -3.09
CA GLY A 428 -1.62 15.68 -3.31
C GLY A 428 -0.90 15.89 -4.65
N THR A 429 -0.93 14.89 -5.53
CA THR A 429 -0.28 14.88 -6.85
C THR A 429 -1.17 14.10 -7.82
N GLU A 430 -1.04 14.38 -9.11
CA GLU A 430 -1.81 13.73 -10.17
C GLU A 430 -1.63 12.20 -10.13
N SER A 431 -2.74 11.48 -10.16
CA SER A 431 -2.80 10.03 -10.21
C SER A 431 -2.22 9.51 -11.52
N PRO A 432 -1.37 8.47 -11.49
CA PRO A 432 -0.79 7.87 -12.69
C PRO A 432 -1.82 7.05 -13.49
N ALA A 433 -2.99 6.77 -12.92
CA ALA A 433 -4.05 6.02 -13.59
C ALA A 433 -4.97 6.97 -14.36
N LYS A 434 -5.09 6.74 -15.67
CA LYS A 434 -6.20 7.29 -16.44
C LYS A 434 -7.28 6.22 -16.54
N LEU A 435 -8.49 6.60 -16.15
CA LEU A 435 -9.66 5.72 -16.18
C LEU A 435 -9.91 5.26 -17.62
N GLY A 436 -9.71 3.97 -17.87
CA GLY A 436 -10.00 3.32 -19.15
C GLY A 436 -11.06 2.24 -18.98
N SER A 437 -11.45 1.63 -20.10
CA SER A 437 -12.30 0.44 -20.07
C SER A 437 -11.52 -0.77 -19.54
N ILE A 438 -12.11 -1.44 -18.56
CA ILE A 438 -11.49 -2.61 -17.90
C ILE A 438 -12.46 -3.78 -18.02
N LEU A 439 -11.92 -4.93 -18.42
CA LEU A 439 -12.62 -6.20 -18.33
C LEU A 439 -11.93 -7.04 -17.28
N PHE A 440 -12.70 -7.65 -16.40
CA PHE A 440 -12.14 -8.55 -15.41
C PHE A 440 -13.07 -9.70 -15.06
N VAL A 441 -12.46 -10.87 -14.83
CA VAL A 441 -13.18 -12.10 -14.51
C VAL A 441 -12.73 -12.61 -13.16
N ASP A 442 -13.68 -12.81 -12.26
CA ASP A 442 -13.49 -13.56 -11.02
C ASP A 442 -13.85 -15.02 -11.30
N GLY A 443 -12.95 -15.95 -10.99
CA GLY A 443 -13.11 -17.37 -11.30
C GLY A 443 -11.88 -18.00 -11.97
N ASP A 444 -11.81 -19.33 -11.89
CA ASP A 444 -10.72 -20.15 -12.46
C ASP A 444 -11.00 -20.46 -13.94
N VAL A 445 -10.98 -19.39 -14.76
CA VAL A 445 -11.19 -19.43 -16.21
C VAL A 445 -10.17 -18.55 -16.93
N GLU A 446 -9.96 -18.79 -18.23
CA GLU A 446 -9.13 -17.96 -19.10
C GLU A 446 -10.02 -17.03 -19.93
N ILE A 447 -9.61 -15.76 -20.07
CA ILE A 447 -10.30 -14.78 -20.92
C ILE A 447 -9.40 -14.39 -22.09
N GLU A 448 -9.97 -14.41 -23.27
CA GLU A 448 -9.38 -13.96 -24.53
C GLU A 448 -10.26 -12.85 -25.11
N VAL A 449 -9.66 -11.75 -25.56
CA VAL A 449 -10.37 -10.67 -26.24
C VAL A 449 -10.07 -10.72 -27.73
N ARG A 450 -11.13 -10.63 -28.53
CA ARG A 450 -11.13 -10.69 -29.99
C ARG A 450 -11.81 -9.44 -30.57
N ASP A 451 -11.49 -9.11 -31.82
CA ASP A 451 -12.23 -8.07 -32.57
C ASP A 451 -13.58 -8.61 -33.08
N SER A 452 -14.39 -7.72 -33.68
CA SER A 452 -15.69 -8.08 -34.26
C SER A 452 -15.60 -9.11 -35.40
N ASN A 453 -14.42 -9.34 -35.97
CA ASN A 453 -14.17 -10.35 -37.00
C ASN A 453 -13.63 -11.67 -36.42
N GLY A 454 -13.52 -11.76 -35.09
CA GLY A 454 -13.00 -12.93 -34.37
C GLY A 454 -11.48 -13.04 -34.30
N ASN A 455 -10.73 -12.02 -34.74
CA ASN A 455 -9.27 -12.00 -34.65
C ASN A 455 -8.82 -11.76 -33.21
N PHE A 456 -7.80 -12.49 -32.76
CA PHE A 456 -7.21 -12.34 -31.44
C PHE A 456 -6.61 -10.93 -31.22
N ILE A 457 -6.90 -10.34 -30.07
CA ILE A 457 -6.33 -9.06 -29.62
C ILE A 457 -5.39 -9.29 -28.42
N ALA A 458 -5.89 -9.88 -27.33
CA ALA A 458 -5.16 -10.01 -26.08
C ALA A 458 -5.74 -11.14 -25.20
N ASN A 459 -4.94 -11.62 -24.24
CA ASN A 459 -5.39 -12.51 -23.17
C ASN A 459 -5.47 -11.76 -21.83
N GLY A 460 -6.27 -12.29 -20.91
CA GLY A 460 -6.30 -11.87 -19.51
C GLY A 460 -4.96 -12.08 -18.83
N THR A 461 -4.49 -11.04 -18.15
CA THR A 461 -3.36 -11.14 -17.24
C THR A 461 -3.87 -11.65 -15.90
N LEU A 462 -3.24 -12.69 -15.35
CA LEU A 462 -3.56 -13.17 -14.01
C LEU A 462 -2.95 -12.21 -12.99
N SER A 463 -3.81 -11.59 -12.20
CA SER A 463 -3.43 -10.65 -11.15
C SER A 463 -3.95 -11.13 -9.81
N ASN A 464 -3.29 -10.67 -8.75
CA ASN A 464 -3.68 -10.97 -7.38
C ASN A 464 -4.21 -9.70 -6.70
N TYR A 465 -5.22 -9.87 -5.86
CA TYR A 465 -5.68 -8.82 -4.98
C TYR A 465 -6.11 -9.39 -3.63
N LYS A 466 -6.15 -8.52 -2.63
CA LYS A 466 -6.57 -8.87 -1.27
C LYS A 466 -7.26 -7.68 -0.62
N TRP A 467 -8.38 -7.95 0.03
CA TRP A 467 -9.00 -7.00 0.94
C TRP A 467 -8.21 -6.95 2.24
N PHE A 468 -7.98 -5.75 2.78
CA PHE A 468 -7.16 -5.56 3.95
C PHE A 468 -7.78 -6.30 5.14
N ASP A 469 -7.01 -7.22 5.68
CA ASP A 469 -7.26 -7.95 6.90
C ASP A 469 -5.99 -7.84 7.75
N LYS A 470 -6.14 -7.52 9.03
CA LYS A 470 -5.00 -7.41 9.93
C LYS A 470 -4.66 -8.82 10.41
N ASP A 471 -3.40 -9.22 10.41
CA ASP A 471 -2.91 -10.50 10.95
C ASP A 471 -3.21 -11.81 10.16
N VAL A 472 -3.86 -11.78 8.98
CA VAL A 472 -3.98 -12.99 8.13
C VAL A 472 -2.78 -13.09 7.18
N PRO A 473 -2.08 -14.25 7.10
CA PRO A 473 -0.92 -14.44 6.23
C PRO A 473 -1.19 -14.07 4.76
N LEU A 474 -0.14 -13.62 4.06
CA LEU A 474 -0.11 -13.13 2.67
C LEU A 474 -0.68 -14.11 1.60
N ASN A 475 -1.02 -15.35 1.97
CA ASN A 475 -1.45 -16.39 1.04
C ASN A 475 -2.98 -16.45 0.77
N SER A 476 -3.78 -15.50 1.27
CA SER A 476 -5.22 -15.40 0.99
C SER A 476 -5.55 -14.57 -0.26
N ASN A 477 -4.57 -14.35 -1.14
CA ASN A 477 -4.76 -13.61 -2.39
C ASN A 477 -5.89 -14.22 -3.22
N ARG A 478 -6.83 -13.37 -3.62
CA ARG A 478 -7.84 -13.68 -4.63
C ARG A 478 -7.23 -13.47 -6.00
N GLN A 479 -7.61 -14.32 -6.94
CA GLN A 479 -7.15 -14.26 -8.31
C GLN A 479 -8.20 -13.60 -9.18
N ILE A 480 -7.74 -12.74 -10.07
CA ILE A 480 -8.58 -12.06 -11.05
C ILE A 480 -7.85 -12.09 -12.39
N LYS A 481 -8.59 -12.36 -13.47
CA LYS A 481 -8.06 -12.19 -14.81
C LYS A 481 -8.44 -10.81 -15.31
N LEU A 482 -7.45 -9.97 -15.60
CA LEU A 482 -7.61 -8.58 -15.97
C LEU A 482 -7.24 -8.36 -17.44
N ILE A 483 -8.07 -7.61 -18.16
CA ILE A 483 -7.72 -7.04 -19.45
C ILE A 483 -7.88 -5.52 -19.38
N LEU A 484 -6.76 -4.85 -19.56
CA LEU A 484 -6.69 -3.39 -19.67
C LEU A 484 -6.79 -3.01 -21.14
N LEU A 485 -7.85 -2.30 -21.50
CA LEU A 485 -8.01 -1.79 -22.85
C LEU A 485 -7.48 -0.37 -22.92
N SER A 486 -6.87 -0.04 -24.06
CA SER A 486 -6.36 1.32 -24.28
C SER A 486 -7.50 2.32 -24.36
N GLU A 487 -7.22 3.57 -23.97
CA GLU A 487 -8.14 4.70 -24.15
C GLU A 487 -8.62 4.76 -25.61
N GLY A 488 -9.94 4.84 -25.81
CA GLY A 488 -10.56 4.89 -27.15
C GLY A 488 -10.87 3.53 -27.79
N VAL A 489 -10.66 2.41 -27.10
CA VAL A 489 -11.21 1.12 -27.53
C VAL A 489 -12.68 1.06 -27.12
N ASP A 490 -13.58 1.13 -28.10
CA ASP A 490 -15.01 0.92 -27.88
C ASP A 490 -15.28 -0.56 -27.59
N LEU A 491 -15.70 -0.84 -26.35
CA LEU A 491 -16.01 -2.17 -25.83
C LEU A 491 -17.06 -2.93 -26.66
N GLU A 492 -17.89 -2.21 -27.40
CA GLU A 492 -18.98 -2.75 -28.24
C GLU A 492 -18.45 -3.52 -29.46
N TYR A 493 -17.19 -3.30 -29.84
CA TYR A 493 -16.56 -3.96 -31.00
C TYR A 493 -15.63 -5.12 -30.63
N ILE A 494 -15.59 -5.50 -29.35
CA ILE A 494 -14.79 -6.62 -28.90
C ILE A 494 -15.65 -7.78 -28.41
N ILE A 495 -15.14 -8.99 -28.61
CA ILE A 495 -15.73 -10.24 -28.16
C ILE A 495 -14.83 -10.81 -27.07
N MET A 496 -15.39 -11.11 -25.91
CA MET A 496 -14.72 -11.75 -24.80
C MET A 496 -14.99 -13.26 -24.84
N ARG A 497 -13.99 -14.06 -25.18
CA ARG A 497 -14.06 -15.51 -25.12
C ARG A 497 -13.57 -16.00 -23.77
N ILE A 498 -14.45 -16.64 -23.01
CA ILE A 498 -14.14 -17.32 -21.75
C ILE A 498 -13.89 -18.78 -22.04
N ASN A 499 -12.79 -19.35 -21.53
CA ASN A 499 -12.43 -20.76 -21.67
C ASN A 499 -12.18 -21.39 -20.29
N GLY A 500 -12.59 -22.64 -20.08
CA GLY A 500 -12.38 -23.33 -18.81
C GLY A 500 -12.96 -24.74 -18.79
N GLU A 501 -12.88 -25.40 -17.63
CA GLU A 501 -13.48 -26.72 -17.42
C GLU A 501 -15.00 -26.63 -17.25
N LEU A 502 -15.70 -27.70 -17.63
CA LEU A 502 -17.15 -27.75 -17.43
C LEU A 502 -17.51 -27.73 -15.93
N GLY A 503 -18.56 -27.00 -15.59
CA GLY A 503 -19.05 -26.78 -14.23
C GLY A 503 -18.34 -25.66 -13.46
N LYS A 504 -17.37 -24.97 -14.08
CA LYS A 504 -16.71 -23.82 -13.45
C LYS A 504 -17.60 -22.59 -13.50
N GLU A 505 -17.90 -22.05 -12.31
CA GLU A 505 -18.57 -20.76 -12.14
C GLU A 505 -17.55 -19.62 -12.23
N PHE A 506 -17.97 -18.50 -12.80
CA PHE A 506 -17.19 -17.28 -12.92
C PHE A 506 -18.12 -16.06 -12.98
N GLU A 507 -17.56 -14.88 -12.72
CA GLU A 507 -18.25 -13.60 -12.84
C GLU A 507 -17.46 -12.69 -13.79
N ILE A 508 -18.07 -12.33 -14.91
CA ILE A 508 -17.50 -11.35 -15.85
C ILE A 508 -17.95 -9.97 -15.41
N ASN A 509 -17.01 -9.03 -15.44
CA ASN A 509 -17.25 -7.66 -15.07
C ASN A 509 -16.68 -6.75 -16.17
N GLY A 510 -17.47 -5.76 -16.58
CA GLY A 510 -17.09 -4.75 -17.55
C GLY A 510 -17.26 -3.37 -16.94
N MET A 511 -16.17 -2.61 -16.88
CA MET A 511 -16.15 -1.24 -16.38
C MET A 511 -16.04 -0.25 -17.54
N ARG A 512 -16.88 0.78 -17.52
CA ARG A 512 -16.82 1.95 -18.41
C ARG A 512 -16.80 3.23 -17.59
N VAL A 513 -16.25 4.28 -18.19
CA VAL A 513 -16.40 5.64 -17.67
C VAL A 513 -17.51 6.32 -18.47
N ILE A 514 -18.62 6.63 -17.82
CA ILE A 514 -19.77 7.31 -18.41
C ILE A 514 -19.94 8.63 -17.67
N ASN A 515 -19.89 9.77 -18.37
CA ASN A 515 -19.98 11.10 -17.75
C ASN A 515 -19.00 11.31 -16.58
N PHE A 516 -17.74 10.88 -16.75
CA PHE A 516 -16.68 10.92 -15.72
C PHE A 516 -16.89 9.98 -14.52
N GLU A 517 -17.91 9.12 -14.56
CA GLU A 517 -18.20 8.12 -13.54
C GLU A 517 -17.76 6.73 -13.98
N PRO A 518 -16.89 6.04 -13.22
CA PRO A 518 -16.64 4.62 -13.43
C PRO A 518 -17.87 3.79 -13.00
N GLN A 519 -18.45 3.07 -13.95
CA GLN A 519 -19.59 2.18 -13.75
C GLN A 519 -19.20 0.77 -14.16
N THR A 520 -19.48 -0.20 -13.29
CA THR A 520 -19.22 -1.62 -13.55
C THR A 520 -20.55 -2.37 -13.66
N LYS A 521 -20.64 -3.21 -14.69
CA LYS A 521 -21.70 -4.20 -14.85
C LYS A 521 -21.11 -5.60 -14.71
N SER A 522 -21.90 -6.52 -14.19
CA SER A 522 -21.45 -7.87 -13.89
C SER A 522 -22.48 -8.89 -14.34
N ILE A 523 -22.00 -10.03 -14.83
CA ILE A 523 -22.82 -11.21 -15.11
C ILE A 523 -22.14 -12.43 -14.48
N LYS A 524 -22.88 -13.19 -13.68
CA LYS A 524 -22.43 -14.48 -13.17
C LYS A 524 -22.84 -15.57 -14.15
N SER A 525 -21.93 -16.48 -14.47
CA SER A 525 -22.17 -17.57 -15.41
C SER A 525 -21.37 -18.82 -15.03
N ALA A 526 -21.66 -19.94 -15.69
CA ALA A 526 -20.96 -21.19 -15.52
C ALA A 526 -20.77 -21.88 -16.87
N LEU A 527 -19.61 -22.53 -17.07
CA LEU A 527 -19.36 -23.32 -18.28
C LEU A 527 -20.08 -24.67 -18.19
N ILE A 528 -21.37 -24.75 -18.52
CA ILE A 528 -22.14 -25.99 -18.30
C ILE A 528 -22.08 -26.94 -19.51
N SER A 529 -22.32 -26.41 -20.71
CA SER A 529 -22.48 -27.19 -21.93
C SER A 529 -21.28 -27.08 -22.88
N LYS A 530 -20.54 -25.96 -22.82
CA LYS A 530 -19.35 -25.67 -23.63
C LYS A 530 -18.18 -25.35 -22.72
N THR A 531 -16.98 -25.77 -23.11
CA THR A 531 -15.71 -25.36 -22.45
C THR A 531 -15.28 -23.95 -22.88
N SER A 532 -16.00 -23.32 -23.80
CA SER A 532 -15.79 -21.94 -24.22
C SER A 532 -17.13 -21.23 -24.50
N SER A 533 -17.29 -20.00 -24.03
CA SER A 533 -18.42 -19.12 -24.35
C SER A 533 -17.92 -17.73 -24.73
N ASP A 534 -18.58 -17.10 -25.69
CA ASP A 534 -18.28 -15.74 -26.14
C ASP A 534 -19.25 -14.76 -25.48
N PHE A 535 -18.77 -13.58 -25.11
CA PHE A 535 -19.54 -12.51 -24.47
C PHE A 535 -19.25 -11.18 -25.15
N LYS A 536 -20.23 -10.28 -25.15
CA LYS A 536 -20.13 -8.92 -25.68
C LYS A 536 -20.68 -7.91 -24.67
N LEU A 537 -20.18 -6.69 -24.77
CA LEU A 537 -20.81 -5.52 -24.14
C LEU A 537 -21.75 -4.88 -25.13
N VAL A 538 -22.99 -4.67 -24.71
CA VAL A 538 -24.05 -4.12 -25.55
C VAL A 538 -24.51 -2.80 -24.95
N ALA A 539 -24.49 -1.72 -25.73
CA ALA A 539 -25.05 -0.44 -25.32
C ALA A 539 -26.58 -0.51 -25.26
N LEU A 540 -27.15 0.07 -24.21
CA LEU A 540 -28.58 0.20 -23.98
C LEU A 540 -28.91 1.64 -23.56
N GLY A 541 -29.06 2.52 -24.55
CA GLY A 541 -29.22 3.95 -24.31
C GLY A 541 -27.93 4.57 -23.75
N GLU A 542 -28.02 5.20 -22.58
CA GLU A 542 -26.87 5.75 -21.83
C GLU A 542 -26.22 4.71 -20.89
N ASP A 543 -26.77 3.48 -20.85
CA ASP A 543 -26.26 2.37 -20.03
C ASP A 543 -25.68 1.26 -20.94
N PHE A 544 -25.15 0.21 -20.33
CA PHE A 544 -24.66 -0.98 -21.03
C PHE A 544 -24.93 -2.26 -20.24
N ILE A 545 -24.92 -3.39 -20.94
CA ILE A 545 -25.08 -4.73 -20.38
C ILE A 545 -23.97 -5.65 -20.89
N ILE A 546 -23.77 -6.77 -20.20
CA ILE A 546 -22.92 -7.87 -20.68
C ILE A 546 -23.87 -8.99 -21.12
N ALA A 547 -23.67 -9.49 -22.34
CA ALA A 547 -24.47 -10.56 -22.90
C ALA A 547 -23.57 -11.69 -23.44
N GLU A 548 -23.96 -12.93 -23.20
CA GLU A 548 -23.44 -14.09 -23.94
C GLU A 548 -23.80 -13.95 -25.42
N PHE A 549 -22.83 -14.21 -26.29
CA PHE A 549 -22.91 -14.10 -27.74
C PHE A 549 -22.79 -15.50 -28.36
N ASP A 550 -23.81 -15.90 -29.10
CA ASP A 550 -23.83 -17.12 -29.88
C ASP A 550 -24.13 -16.80 -31.36
N LEU A 551 -23.37 -17.41 -32.26
CA LEU A 551 -23.59 -17.33 -33.70
C LEU A 551 -24.10 -18.68 -34.21
N LEU A 552 -25.31 -18.71 -34.76
CA LEU A 552 -25.86 -19.89 -35.40
C LEU A 552 -25.70 -19.78 -36.91
N GLU A 553 -24.99 -20.73 -37.51
CA GLU A 553 -24.89 -20.84 -38.97
C GLU A 553 -25.98 -21.76 -39.54
N PHE A 554 -26.71 -21.27 -40.53
CA PHE A 554 -27.74 -22.00 -41.26
C PHE A 554 -27.57 -21.76 -42.76
N ASN A 555 -27.23 -22.79 -43.56
CA ASN A 555 -27.14 -22.69 -45.03
C ASN A 555 -26.29 -21.49 -45.55
N ASN A 556 -25.19 -21.14 -44.87
CA ASN A 556 -24.36 -19.95 -45.12
C ASN A 556 -25.03 -18.60 -44.78
N GLN A 557 -26.17 -18.61 -44.10
CA GLN A 557 -26.78 -17.48 -43.40
C GLN A 557 -26.44 -17.59 -41.91
N GLN A 558 -26.49 -16.48 -41.18
CA GLN A 558 -26.08 -16.41 -39.77
C GLN A 558 -27.15 -15.72 -38.93
N ILE A 559 -27.40 -16.24 -37.73
CA ILE A 559 -28.26 -15.64 -36.70
C ILE A 559 -27.36 -15.27 -35.53
N GLU A 560 -27.44 -14.02 -35.10
CA GLU A 560 -26.78 -13.55 -33.89
C GLU A 560 -27.77 -13.64 -32.73
N ILE A 561 -27.34 -14.32 -31.66
CA ILE A 561 -28.06 -14.42 -30.39
C ILE A 561 -27.23 -13.68 -29.35
N LEU A 562 -27.86 -12.70 -28.70
CA LEU A 562 -27.32 -12.03 -27.53
C LEU A 562 -28.25 -12.30 -26.36
N SER A 563 -27.70 -12.73 -25.23
CA SER A 563 -28.48 -13.06 -24.04
C SER A 563 -27.79 -12.60 -22.77
N THR A 564 -28.50 -11.94 -21.85
CA THR A 564 -27.97 -11.67 -20.50
C THR A 564 -28.06 -12.90 -19.56
N SER A 565 -28.54 -14.05 -20.07
CA SER A 565 -28.55 -15.33 -19.34
C SER A 565 -27.15 -15.94 -19.21
N SER A 566 -26.95 -16.70 -18.12
CA SER A 566 -25.73 -17.45 -17.85
C SER A 566 -25.52 -18.68 -18.72
N VAL A 567 -26.57 -19.20 -19.36
CA VAL A 567 -26.50 -20.36 -20.26
C VAL A 567 -27.42 -20.11 -21.44
N VAL A 568 -26.89 -20.27 -22.66
CA VAL A 568 -27.69 -20.43 -23.88
C VAL A 568 -27.41 -21.81 -24.47
N GLU A 569 -28.36 -22.73 -24.33
CA GLU A 569 -28.32 -23.99 -25.07
C GLU A 569 -29.00 -23.84 -26.43
N HIS A 570 -28.24 -24.14 -27.48
CA HIS A 570 -28.70 -24.15 -28.85
C HIS A 570 -28.23 -25.44 -29.56
N LEU A 571 -28.93 -25.81 -30.64
CA LEU A 571 -28.54 -26.93 -31.50
C LEU A 571 -28.08 -26.35 -32.84
N GLU A 572 -26.90 -26.73 -33.33
CA GLU A 572 -26.52 -26.46 -34.72
C GLU A 572 -27.52 -27.13 -35.67
N GLN A 573 -28.10 -26.36 -36.59
CA GLN A 573 -29.13 -26.87 -37.51
C GLN A 573 -28.76 -26.64 -38.97
N ASN A 574 -28.86 -27.70 -39.77
CA ASN A 574 -28.73 -27.62 -41.23
C ASN A 574 -29.98 -27.04 -41.93
N ARG A 575 -31.12 -26.93 -41.22
CA ARG A 575 -32.36 -26.30 -41.68
C ARG A 575 -33.01 -25.50 -40.56
N LEU A 576 -33.22 -24.19 -40.74
CA LEU A 576 -33.94 -23.37 -39.76
C LEU A 576 -35.43 -23.71 -39.80
N ASN A 577 -35.85 -24.63 -38.92
CA ASN A 577 -37.26 -25.00 -38.76
C ASN A 577 -37.85 -24.44 -37.46
N ALA A 578 -37.05 -24.36 -36.40
CA ALA A 578 -37.42 -23.79 -35.11
C ALA A 578 -36.15 -23.43 -34.33
N ILE A 579 -36.19 -22.31 -33.62
CA ILE A 579 -35.14 -21.90 -32.69
C ILE A 579 -35.66 -22.19 -31.29
N ARG A 580 -34.97 -23.07 -30.56
CA ARG A 580 -35.20 -23.26 -29.13
C ARG A 580 -34.02 -22.67 -28.39
N ILE A 581 -34.29 -21.64 -27.60
CA ILE A 581 -33.33 -21.07 -26.66
C ILE A 581 -33.82 -21.46 -25.28
N THR A 582 -32.95 -22.10 -24.51
CA THR A 582 -33.20 -22.34 -23.10
C THR A 582 -32.18 -21.52 -22.34
N THR A 583 -32.68 -20.56 -21.57
CA THR A 583 -31.90 -19.82 -20.60
C THR A 583 -32.02 -20.46 -19.23
N ILE A 584 -30.96 -20.40 -18.45
CA ILE A 584 -31.01 -20.73 -17.04
C ILE A 584 -30.49 -19.51 -16.30
N SER A 585 -31.38 -18.80 -15.61
CA SER A 585 -30.98 -17.71 -14.72
C SER A 585 -30.13 -18.26 -13.59
N HIS A 586 -28.95 -17.67 -13.35
CA HIS A 586 -28.16 -17.89 -12.13
C HIS A 586 -28.02 -16.60 -11.30
N SER A 587 -28.80 -15.54 -11.61
CA SER A 587 -28.66 -14.22 -11.00
C SER A 587 -29.97 -13.43 -10.94
N ASP A 588 -30.05 -12.45 -10.03
CA ASP A 588 -31.15 -11.46 -9.91
C ASP A 588 -31.16 -10.42 -11.06
N ILE A 589 -30.70 -10.77 -12.25
CA ILE A 589 -30.57 -9.86 -13.40
C ILE A 589 -31.75 -10.13 -14.35
N ASP A 590 -32.36 -9.06 -14.86
CA ASP A 590 -33.38 -9.15 -15.90
C ASP A 590 -32.81 -9.88 -17.14
N GLU A 591 -33.51 -10.92 -17.58
CA GLU A 591 -33.14 -11.69 -18.76
C GLU A 591 -33.62 -10.97 -20.02
N LEU A 592 -32.67 -10.50 -20.82
CA LEU A 592 -32.91 -9.92 -22.13
C LEU A 592 -32.26 -10.81 -23.19
N ILE A 593 -33.08 -11.34 -24.08
CA ILE A 593 -32.62 -12.09 -25.26
C ILE A 593 -32.95 -11.28 -26.51
N ILE A 594 -31.92 -11.04 -27.31
CA ILE A 594 -32.02 -10.34 -28.59
C ILE A 594 -31.62 -11.30 -29.69
N LEU A 595 -32.52 -11.55 -30.64
CA LEU A 595 -32.25 -12.33 -31.85
C LEU A 595 -32.22 -11.41 -33.06
N LYS A 596 -31.12 -11.46 -33.82
CA LYS A 596 -30.97 -10.69 -35.05
C LYS A 596 -30.86 -11.63 -36.25
N PHE A 597 -31.70 -11.40 -37.24
CA PHE A 597 -31.77 -12.17 -38.48
C PHE A 597 -31.32 -11.32 -39.66
N SER A 598 -30.58 -11.92 -40.60
CA SER A 598 -30.42 -11.33 -41.94
C SER A 598 -31.73 -11.45 -42.73
N ASP A 599 -32.07 -10.44 -43.55
CA ASP A 599 -33.29 -10.39 -44.38
C ASP A 599 -33.63 -11.70 -45.14
N GLY A 600 -32.62 -12.44 -45.59
CA GLY A 600 -32.80 -13.69 -46.34
C GLY A 600 -33.47 -14.82 -45.54
N ILE A 601 -33.26 -14.86 -44.22
CA ILE A 601 -33.72 -15.95 -43.34
C ILE A 601 -35.25 -15.95 -43.22
N LEU A 602 -35.86 -14.77 -43.13
CA LEU A 602 -37.31 -14.64 -42.94
C LEU A 602 -38.10 -14.91 -44.21
N SER A 603 -37.48 -14.72 -45.38
CA SER A 603 -38.08 -15.13 -46.65
C SER A 603 -38.16 -16.66 -46.80
N GLU A 604 -37.36 -17.42 -46.04
CA GLU A 604 -37.36 -18.89 -46.00
C GLU A 604 -38.21 -19.46 -44.86
N MET A 605 -38.47 -18.71 -43.78
CA MET A 605 -39.48 -19.05 -42.79
C MET A 605 -40.87 -18.84 -43.42
N GLU A 606 -41.69 -19.87 -43.53
CA GLU A 606 -43.06 -19.76 -44.05
C GLU A 606 -43.94 -18.87 -43.14
N SER A 607 -43.82 -17.55 -43.28
CA SER A 607 -44.72 -16.41 -42.97
C SER A 607 -45.76 -16.47 -41.83
N GLU A 608 -45.67 -17.34 -40.83
CA GLU A 608 -46.50 -17.23 -39.62
C GLU A 608 -45.64 -17.00 -38.38
N SER A 609 -45.91 -15.87 -37.72
CA SER A 609 -45.39 -15.46 -36.41
C SER A 609 -45.68 -16.45 -35.27
N SER A 610 -46.40 -17.54 -35.56
CA SER A 610 -46.69 -18.68 -34.67
C SER A 610 -45.54 -19.69 -34.52
N SER A 611 -44.41 -19.47 -35.21
CA SER A 611 -43.28 -20.42 -35.29
C SER A 611 -42.12 -20.13 -34.33
N ILE A 612 -42.18 -19.04 -33.56
CA ILE A 612 -41.15 -18.66 -32.58
C ILE A 612 -41.75 -18.83 -31.19
N VAL A 613 -41.32 -19.89 -30.50
CA VAL A 613 -41.74 -20.23 -29.14
C VAL A 613 -40.54 -20.05 -28.22
N VAL A 614 -40.64 -19.14 -27.27
CA VAL A 614 -39.55 -18.85 -26.33
C VAL A 614 -39.89 -19.44 -24.98
N ILE A 615 -38.98 -20.22 -24.39
CA ILE A 615 -39.22 -20.88 -23.10
C ILE A 615 -38.13 -20.47 -22.12
N ILE A 616 -38.47 -19.61 -21.15
CA ILE A 616 -37.57 -19.17 -20.07
C ILE A 616 -37.93 -19.95 -18.80
N ASN A 617 -36.95 -20.59 -18.17
CA ASN A 617 -37.16 -21.38 -16.93
C ASN A 617 -38.32 -22.41 -17.02
N GLY A 618 -38.62 -22.92 -18.23
CA GLY A 618 -39.71 -23.86 -18.49
C GLY A 618 -41.08 -23.24 -18.76
N ILE A 619 -41.20 -21.91 -18.84
CA ILE A 619 -42.44 -21.16 -19.11
C ILE A 619 -42.33 -20.48 -20.48
N GLU A 620 -43.41 -20.49 -21.26
CA GLU A 620 -43.46 -19.80 -22.55
C GLU A 620 -43.56 -18.27 -22.36
N SER A 621 -42.61 -17.52 -22.90
CA SER A 621 -42.50 -16.04 -22.75
C SER A 621 -43.02 -15.31 -23.99
N GLN A 622 -43.56 -14.11 -23.78
CA GLN A 622 -44.01 -13.25 -24.89
C GLN A 622 -42.83 -12.67 -25.68
N VAL A 623 -43.07 -12.39 -26.95
CA VAL A 623 -42.04 -12.02 -27.92
C VAL A 623 -42.47 -10.75 -28.65
N GLU A 624 -41.61 -9.74 -28.65
CA GLU A 624 -41.77 -8.53 -29.46
C GLU A 624 -40.92 -8.64 -30.73
N ILE A 625 -41.48 -8.28 -31.89
CA ILE A 625 -40.81 -8.34 -33.18
C ILE A 625 -40.73 -6.91 -33.76
N ILE A 626 -39.51 -6.46 -34.04
CA ILE A 626 -39.20 -5.16 -34.65
C ILE A 626 -38.53 -5.43 -36.00
N ASP A 627 -39.08 -4.88 -37.08
CA ASP A 627 -38.55 -4.99 -38.44
C ASP A 627 -38.20 -3.60 -38.98
N ASP A 628 -36.91 -3.35 -39.23
CA ASP A 628 -36.42 -2.07 -39.77
C ASP A 628 -36.18 -2.09 -41.29
N GLY A 629 -36.49 -3.20 -41.97
CA GLY A 629 -36.31 -3.42 -43.41
C GLY A 629 -34.91 -3.87 -43.83
N VAL A 630 -34.00 -4.12 -42.88
CA VAL A 630 -32.65 -4.67 -43.09
C VAL A 630 -32.32 -5.79 -42.08
N VAL A 631 -32.84 -5.66 -40.86
CA VAL A 631 -32.67 -6.60 -39.76
C VAL A 631 -34.00 -6.72 -39.02
N ILE A 632 -34.45 -7.96 -38.79
CA ILE A 632 -35.52 -8.21 -37.82
C ILE A 632 -34.88 -8.49 -36.47
N THR A 633 -35.34 -7.75 -35.47
CA THR A 633 -34.94 -7.89 -34.07
C THR A 633 -36.11 -8.48 -33.29
N ILE A 634 -35.85 -9.58 -32.61
CA ILE A 634 -36.79 -10.17 -31.67
C ILE A 634 -36.31 -9.87 -30.26
N ILE A 635 -37.15 -9.22 -29.47
CA ILE A 635 -36.89 -8.88 -28.07
C ILE A 635 -37.76 -9.79 -27.20
N ILE A 636 -37.10 -10.44 -26.24
CA ILE A 636 -37.74 -11.26 -25.22
C ILE A 636 -37.25 -10.71 -23.89
N ASP A 637 -38.19 -10.23 -23.09
CA ASP A 637 -37.95 -9.62 -21.80
C ASP A 637 -38.71 -10.43 -20.74
N ASP A 638 -37.99 -11.07 -19.82
CA ASP A 638 -38.58 -11.64 -18.61
C ASP A 638 -38.59 -10.57 -17.51
N LEU A 639 -39.45 -9.57 -17.69
CA LEU A 639 -39.83 -8.71 -16.59
C LEU A 639 -40.49 -9.61 -15.55
N GLN A 640 -39.73 -9.98 -14.52
CA GLN A 640 -40.33 -10.45 -13.28
C GLN A 640 -41.24 -9.34 -12.79
N ASN A 641 -42.52 -9.44 -13.14
CA ASN A 641 -43.56 -8.71 -12.44
C ASN A 641 -43.38 -9.05 -10.97
N GLN A 642 -42.85 -8.10 -10.19
CA GLN A 642 -43.12 -8.00 -8.77
C GLN A 642 -44.64 -7.89 -8.62
N ASN A 643 -45.31 -9.03 -8.63
CA ASN A 643 -46.63 -9.15 -8.03
C ASN A 643 -46.40 -9.05 -6.53
N GLU A 644 -46.40 -7.81 -6.04
CA GLU A 644 -46.74 -7.49 -4.66
C GLU A 644 -47.97 -8.31 -4.23
N ASN A 645 -47.77 -9.13 -3.21
CA ASN A 645 -48.80 -9.50 -2.25
C ASN A 645 -48.16 -9.58 -0.86
#